data_AF-A0A2V6L9Q8-F1
#
_entry.id   AF-A0A2V6L9Q8-F1
#
_cell.length_a   1.000
_cell.length_b   1.000
_cell.length_c   1.000
_cell.angle_alpha   90.00
_cell.angle_beta   90.00
_cell.angle_gamma   90.00
#
_symmetry.space_group_name_H-M   'P 1'
#
loop_
_entity.id
_entity.type
_entity.pdbx_description
1 polymer ?
#
loop_
_entity_poly.entity_id
_entity_poly.type
_entity_poly.pdbx_seq_one_letter_code
_entity_poly.pdbx_strand_id
1 'polypeptide(L)'
;MMTDVRFAFRQLFKSPGFTFLAVLTLALGIGLNTAIFSLINDLFLRGLPFQQPTRLLHVFSHFKEQTVDFPLSAPRFMHFRDGQTIFDGFAGENGIAATVTGLGDPFQVPIFKTTSNWFDMLGLRAIRGRTFLPEEEEGADVAVVTDRFWKGRLGADPNVIGRALTLDGVSHTIVGVIPKLPVSWTGPNADIWTTKPFIIPGFSHERMMRGTAFLRAVGRLKPGVTFEQARAALQLLENSYRGQYPEKIDARSGTVVKTLPEDVTENLRPGFATLLAAVTFVLLIACSNVANLLLVRFTGRRREISLRMALGATRASVLRLFVFESVLLSLFAGILGALLAWQLVPLVPRLAANFLPIEAGTATALSVPVLAFTIALSLLTGLLMGFYPALQSSRADIMDALKEGGRGTAGSVRQQRFRKLLVGAQVALSVTLVAGASLLIASFLRLSHQDPGFKFDNLWTAFTVMPQAQYPDPAARTRLAEQLANALRAAPGVQDVTMSSSIPLSGGAGATLYTRAEGNVPPAAERKGAPSNDISPGWLRTLGIPLLAGRDFNERDIADHPNVVLISASGAKTVFGNENPIGKTLLVTSGSVPVEIVGVVGDVRSVRLDQRNDMEFYRPFAQENFPFLSITVRSPLPPGSVTKLVQSALRTVDPSLALILPQAVSELMAQALGQAKLMMVLLGVFA
;
A
#
# COMPACT_ATOMS: atom_id res chain seq x y z
N MET A 1 -13.40 35.82 38.28
CA MET A 1 -13.61 34.66 37.39
C MET A 1 -14.89 34.79 36.56
N MET A 2 -16.11 34.76 37.12
CA MET A 2 -17.34 34.93 36.31
C MET A 2 -17.43 36.30 35.59
N THR A 3 -16.95 37.36 36.21
CA THR A 3 -16.83 38.70 35.60
C THR A 3 -15.82 38.73 34.45
N ASP A 4 -14.70 38.03 34.58
CA ASP A 4 -13.65 37.93 33.55
C ASP A 4 -14.16 37.16 32.32
N VAL A 5 -14.93 36.09 32.54
CA VAL A 5 -15.56 35.30 31.46
C VAL A 5 -16.60 36.10 30.70
N ARG A 6 -17.52 36.79 31.41
CA ARG A 6 -18.51 37.68 30.76
C ARG A 6 -17.84 38.80 29.97
N PHE A 7 -16.75 39.34 30.50
CA PHE A 7 -15.99 40.38 29.82
C PHE A 7 -15.31 39.84 28.56
N ALA A 8 -14.64 38.69 28.63
CA ALA A 8 -14.00 38.05 27.48
C ALA A 8 -14.99 37.78 26.34
N PHE A 9 -16.17 37.24 26.67
CA PHE A 9 -17.26 37.04 25.71
C PHE A 9 -17.69 38.36 25.03
N ARG A 10 -17.99 39.39 25.84
CA ARG A 10 -18.42 40.69 25.32
C ARG A 10 -17.35 41.31 24.41
N GLN A 11 -16.08 41.07 24.72
CA GLN A 11 -14.96 41.59 23.98
C GLN A 11 -14.73 40.87 22.64
N LEU A 12 -15.01 39.57 22.55
CA LEU A 12 -15.00 38.84 21.28
C LEU A 12 -16.10 39.34 20.33
N PHE A 13 -17.31 39.61 20.84
CA PHE A 13 -18.42 40.14 20.05
C PHE A 13 -18.20 41.58 19.56
N LYS A 14 -17.42 42.39 20.29
CA LYS A 14 -17.05 43.75 19.86
C LYS A 14 -16.05 43.78 18.71
N SER A 15 -15.34 42.69 18.44
CA SER A 15 -14.36 42.60 17.36
C SER A 15 -14.62 41.38 16.46
N PRO A 16 -15.76 41.34 15.74
CA PRO A 16 -16.20 40.14 15.03
C PRO A 16 -15.23 39.70 13.93
N GLY A 17 -14.64 40.63 13.16
CA GLY A 17 -13.68 40.29 12.11
C GLY A 17 -12.41 39.61 12.62
N PHE A 18 -11.85 40.10 13.74
CA PHE A 18 -10.71 39.47 14.40
C PHE A 18 -11.06 38.08 14.93
N THR A 19 -12.19 37.97 15.65
CA THR A 19 -12.63 36.70 16.23
C THR A 19 -12.87 35.67 15.13
N PHE A 20 -13.54 36.05 14.04
CA PHE A 20 -13.80 35.18 12.91
C PHE A 20 -12.51 34.68 12.25
N LEU A 21 -11.58 35.58 11.91
CA LEU A 21 -10.30 35.21 11.29
C LEU A 21 -9.46 34.30 12.19
N ALA A 22 -9.38 34.61 13.49
CA ALA A 22 -8.60 33.82 14.44
C ALA A 22 -9.20 32.43 14.67
N VAL A 23 -10.54 32.33 14.83
CA VAL A 23 -11.25 31.06 14.95
C VAL A 23 -11.11 30.23 13.69
N LEU A 24 -11.32 30.82 12.50
CA LEU A 24 -11.25 30.10 11.23
C LEU A 24 -9.84 29.55 10.97
N THR A 25 -8.81 30.36 11.19
CA THR A 25 -7.41 29.96 10.95
C THR A 25 -7.00 28.79 11.85
N LEU A 26 -7.33 28.86 13.14
CA LEU A 26 -7.06 27.76 14.07
C LEU A 26 -7.94 26.54 13.79
N ALA A 27 -9.23 26.72 13.48
CA ALA A 27 -10.15 25.62 13.20
C ALA A 27 -9.71 24.83 11.96
N LEU A 28 -9.25 25.50 10.90
CA LEU A 28 -8.68 24.83 9.72
C LEU A 28 -7.42 24.04 10.09
N GLY A 29 -6.45 24.68 10.77
CA GLY A 29 -5.22 24.00 11.18
C GLY A 29 -5.47 22.79 12.09
N ILE A 30 -6.42 22.89 13.02
CA ILE A 30 -6.81 21.78 13.90
C ILE A 30 -7.53 20.70 13.08
N GLY A 31 -8.56 21.05 12.33
CA GLY A 31 -9.42 20.10 11.62
C GLY A 31 -8.67 19.27 10.57
N LEU A 32 -7.84 19.92 9.75
CA LEU A 32 -7.02 19.25 8.73
C LEU A 32 -5.99 18.32 9.36
N ASN A 33 -5.31 18.76 10.42
CA ASN A 33 -4.30 17.95 11.09
C ASN A 33 -4.92 16.74 11.80
N THR A 34 -6.07 16.92 12.44
CA THR A 34 -6.82 15.82 13.05
C THR A 34 -7.27 14.81 11.99
N ALA A 35 -7.72 15.28 10.82
CA ALA A 35 -8.17 14.39 9.73
C ALA A 35 -7.02 13.51 9.20
N ILE A 36 -5.86 14.10 8.94
CA ILE A 36 -4.70 13.34 8.44
C ILE A 36 -4.11 12.44 9.50
N PHE A 37 -3.92 12.94 10.72
CA PHE A 37 -3.41 12.08 11.77
C PHE A 37 -4.36 10.91 12.03
N SER A 38 -5.68 11.12 11.93
CA SER A 38 -6.66 10.02 12.01
C SER A 38 -6.50 9.03 10.86
N LEU A 39 -6.27 9.49 9.61
CA LEU A 39 -5.99 8.60 8.49
C LEU A 39 -4.69 7.79 8.71
N ILE A 40 -3.60 8.46 9.07
CA ILE A 40 -2.31 7.80 9.35
C ILE A 40 -2.49 6.79 10.49
N ASN A 41 -3.23 7.20 11.53
CA ASN A 41 -3.54 6.32 12.63
C ASN A 41 -4.34 5.11 12.17
N ASP A 42 -5.50 5.29 11.53
CA ASP A 42 -6.35 4.16 11.13
C ASP A 42 -5.72 3.23 10.09
N LEU A 43 -4.91 3.77 9.17
CA LEU A 43 -4.34 2.99 8.09
C LEU A 43 -2.99 2.33 8.47
N PHE A 44 -2.22 2.93 9.40
CA PHE A 44 -0.84 2.51 9.67
C PHE A 44 -0.46 2.37 11.15
N LEU A 45 -1.01 3.19 12.07
CA LEU A 45 -0.61 3.16 13.50
C LEU A 45 -1.58 2.40 14.40
N ARG A 46 -2.81 2.21 13.96
CA ARG A 46 -3.83 1.44 14.67
C ARG A 46 -3.28 0.04 14.71
N GLY A 47 -2.94 -0.40 15.92
CA GLY A 47 -2.40 -1.72 16.15
C GLY A 47 -3.28 -2.73 15.44
N LEU A 48 -2.64 -3.64 14.69
CA LEU A 48 -3.33 -4.76 14.08
C LEU A 48 -4.17 -5.44 15.18
N PRO A 49 -5.39 -5.92 14.89
CA PRO A 49 -6.32 -6.47 15.87
C PRO A 49 -5.85 -7.80 16.47
N PHE A 50 -4.57 -8.13 16.29
CA PHE A 50 -3.92 -9.30 16.80
C PHE A 50 -3.53 -9.10 18.26
N GLN A 51 -3.55 -10.18 19.02
CA GLN A 51 -3.14 -10.12 20.42
C GLN A 51 -1.63 -9.86 20.51
N GLN A 52 -1.21 -8.81 21.23
CA GLN A 52 0.21 -8.45 21.44
C GLN A 52 1.03 -8.37 20.12
N PRO A 53 0.69 -7.44 19.21
CA PRO A 53 1.27 -7.40 17.87
C PRO A 53 2.78 -7.09 17.86
N THR A 54 3.32 -6.51 18.92
CA THR A 54 4.76 -6.27 19.09
C THR A 54 5.60 -7.54 19.24
N ARG A 55 4.97 -8.68 19.56
CA ARG A 55 5.62 -9.99 19.65
C ARG A 55 5.52 -10.80 18.36
N LEU A 56 4.74 -10.35 17.38
CA LEU A 56 4.62 -11.04 16.10
C LEU A 56 5.70 -10.53 15.16
N LEU A 57 6.37 -11.47 14.48
CA LEU A 57 7.39 -11.19 13.48
C LEU A 57 7.07 -11.92 12.18
N HIS A 58 7.27 -11.24 11.06
CA HIS A 58 7.32 -11.84 9.74
C HIS A 58 8.73 -12.31 9.43
N VAL A 59 8.82 -13.50 8.84
CA VAL A 59 10.09 -14.11 8.43
C VAL A 59 10.08 -14.31 6.92
N PHE A 60 11.06 -13.70 6.27
CA PHE A 60 11.27 -13.73 4.83
C PHE A 60 12.64 -14.30 4.48
N SER A 61 12.73 -14.82 3.26
CA SER A 61 13.99 -15.10 2.58
C SER A 61 14.45 -13.87 1.79
N HIS A 62 15.74 -13.57 1.84
CA HIS A 62 16.33 -12.45 1.10
C HIS A 62 17.52 -12.94 0.28
N PHE A 63 17.50 -12.66 -1.03
CA PHE A 63 18.60 -12.97 -1.93
C PHE A 63 19.41 -11.70 -2.16
N LYS A 64 20.74 -11.76 -1.99
CA LYS A 64 21.62 -10.58 -2.05
C LYS A 64 21.53 -9.83 -3.38
N GLU A 65 21.27 -10.53 -4.48
CA GLU A 65 21.12 -9.93 -5.81
C GLU A 65 19.72 -9.34 -6.07
N GLN A 66 18.78 -9.51 -5.14
CA GLN A 66 17.39 -9.10 -5.33
C GLN A 66 17.00 -7.96 -4.39
N THR A 67 16.21 -7.03 -4.91
CA THR A 67 15.74 -5.86 -4.16
C THR A 67 14.48 -6.12 -3.35
N VAL A 68 13.94 -7.34 -3.38
CA VAL A 68 12.64 -7.70 -2.79
C VAL A 68 12.82 -8.91 -1.89
N ASP A 69 12.11 -8.91 -0.77
CA ASP A 69 12.04 -10.06 0.13
C ASP A 69 11.04 -11.10 -0.36
N PHE A 70 11.40 -12.36 -0.20
CA PHE A 70 10.63 -13.51 -0.66
C PHE A 70 9.98 -14.25 0.52
N PRO A 71 8.82 -14.88 0.31
CA PRO A 71 8.29 -15.85 1.25
C PRO A 71 9.29 -16.99 1.53
N LEU A 72 9.07 -17.78 2.59
CA LEU A 72 9.85 -18.98 2.84
C LEU A 72 9.44 -20.12 1.89
N SER A 73 10.37 -21.05 1.67
CA SER A 73 10.06 -22.34 1.04
C SER A 73 9.49 -23.32 2.06
N ALA A 74 8.78 -24.35 1.60
CA ALA A 74 8.30 -25.43 2.46
C ALA A 74 9.40 -26.11 3.31
N PRO A 75 10.53 -26.58 2.73
CA PRO A 75 11.59 -27.22 3.52
C PRO A 75 12.23 -26.26 4.54
N ARG A 76 12.42 -24.99 4.18
CA ARG A 76 12.96 -23.99 5.10
C ARG A 76 11.98 -23.63 6.22
N PHE A 77 10.70 -23.50 5.90
CA PHE A 77 9.64 -23.29 6.88
C PHE A 77 9.60 -24.44 7.89
N MET A 78 9.62 -25.70 7.43
CA MET A 78 9.64 -26.87 8.30
C MET A 78 10.89 -26.90 9.18
N HIS A 79 12.07 -26.68 8.60
CA HIS A 79 13.32 -26.60 9.36
C HIS A 79 13.29 -25.51 10.45
N PHE A 80 12.72 -24.34 10.14
CA PHE A 80 12.59 -23.25 11.10
C PHE A 80 11.54 -23.56 12.16
N ARG A 81 10.38 -24.10 11.78
CA ARG A 81 9.29 -24.48 12.69
C ARG A 81 9.78 -25.49 13.74
N ASP A 82 10.53 -26.49 13.30
CA ASP A 82 10.94 -27.61 14.12
C ASP A 82 12.21 -27.30 14.94
N GLY A 83 13.11 -26.45 14.41
CA GLY A 83 14.37 -26.08 15.06
C GLY A 83 14.30 -24.85 15.97
N GLN A 84 13.27 -24.02 15.86
CA GLN A 84 13.16 -22.79 16.65
C GLN A 84 12.76 -23.05 18.12
N THR A 85 13.31 -22.26 19.03
CA THR A 85 12.94 -22.26 20.46
C THR A 85 12.50 -20.88 20.96
N ILE A 86 12.55 -19.87 20.09
CA ILE A 86 12.32 -18.44 20.41
C ILE A 86 10.86 -18.02 20.28
N PHE A 87 10.06 -18.77 19.53
CA PHE A 87 8.64 -18.49 19.29
C PHE A 87 7.76 -19.43 20.12
N ASP A 88 6.65 -18.90 20.65
CA ASP A 88 5.53 -19.66 21.21
C ASP A 88 4.82 -20.46 20.11
N GLY A 89 4.85 -19.96 18.88
CA GLY A 89 4.28 -20.61 17.71
C GLY A 89 4.81 -20.01 16.42
N PHE A 90 4.88 -20.85 15.39
CA PHE A 90 5.32 -20.50 14.05
C PHE A 90 4.29 -21.06 13.06
N ALA A 91 3.68 -20.19 12.26
CA ALA A 91 2.64 -20.57 11.29
C ALA A 91 2.95 -20.02 9.90
N GLY A 92 2.38 -20.65 8.90
CA GLY A 92 2.52 -20.28 7.50
C GLY A 92 1.19 -19.96 6.86
N GLU A 93 1.20 -19.01 5.94
CA GLU A 93 0.09 -18.74 5.02
C GLU A 93 0.57 -18.70 3.57
N ASN A 94 -0.29 -19.17 2.67
CA ASN A 94 -0.10 -19.11 1.23
C ASN A 94 -1.33 -18.40 0.62
N GLY A 95 -1.13 -17.20 0.09
CA GLY A 95 -2.17 -16.44 -0.57
C GLY A 95 -2.32 -16.89 -2.02
N ILE A 96 -3.50 -17.39 -2.37
CA ILE A 96 -3.86 -17.76 -3.74
C ILE A 96 -5.23 -17.19 -4.09
N ALA A 97 -5.73 -17.46 -5.29
CA ALA A 97 -7.09 -17.12 -5.65
C ALA A 97 -7.85 -18.39 -6.04
N ALA A 98 -9.11 -18.49 -5.63
CA ALA A 98 -9.96 -19.63 -5.87
C ALA A 98 -11.31 -19.21 -6.47
N THR A 99 -11.87 -20.07 -7.31
CA THR A 99 -13.16 -19.87 -7.98
C THR A 99 -14.28 -20.43 -7.13
N VAL A 100 -15.19 -19.56 -6.69
CA VAL A 100 -16.41 -19.95 -5.98
C VAL A 100 -17.49 -20.31 -6.99
N THR A 101 -18.11 -21.47 -6.82
CA THR A 101 -19.24 -21.94 -7.63
C THR A 101 -20.44 -22.28 -6.74
N GLY A 102 -21.65 -22.34 -7.32
CA GLY A 102 -22.88 -22.69 -6.60
C GLY A 102 -23.56 -21.55 -5.82
N LEU A 103 -23.07 -20.31 -5.93
CA LEU A 103 -23.67 -19.10 -5.34
C LEU A 103 -24.15 -18.09 -6.41
N GLY A 104 -24.59 -18.60 -7.56
CA GLY A 104 -24.91 -17.82 -8.76
C GLY A 104 -23.80 -17.92 -9.81
N ASP A 105 -23.51 -16.81 -10.48
CA ASP A 105 -22.42 -16.74 -11.45
C ASP A 105 -21.07 -17.05 -10.77
N PRO A 106 -20.21 -17.92 -11.35
CA PRO A 106 -18.87 -18.18 -10.83
C PRO A 106 -18.06 -16.89 -10.69
N PHE A 107 -17.41 -16.74 -9.54
CA PHE A 107 -16.54 -15.59 -9.27
C PHE A 107 -15.30 -16.03 -8.50
N GLN A 108 -14.19 -15.36 -8.74
CA GLN A 108 -12.96 -15.61 -8.02
C GLN A 108 -12.83 -14.73 -6.79
N VAL A 109 -12.19 -15.29 -5.76
CA VAL A 109 -11.85 -14.60 -4.51
C VAL A 109 -10.43 -14.93 -4.07
N PRO A 110 -9.67 -13.96 -3.56
CA PRO A 110 -8.44 -14.25 -2.82
C PRO A 110 -8.75 -15.12 -1.61
N ILE A 111 -7.99 -16.20 -1.46
CA ILE A 111 -8.05 -17.09 -0.31
C ILE A 111 -6.67 -17.28 0.29
N PHE A 112 -6.63 -17.56 1.59
CA PHE A 112 -5.39 -17.94 2.27
C PHE A 112 -5.46 -19.41 2.68
N LYS A 113 -4.49 -20.21 2.24
CA LYS A 113 -4.25 -21.53 2.80
C LYS A 113 -3.31 -21.39 3.99
N THR A 114 -3.71 -21.82 5.17
CA THR A 114 -2.93 -21.60 6.39
C THR A 114 -2.65 -22.88 7.15
N THR A 115 -1.57 -22.90 7.95
CA THR A 115 -1.40 -23.95 8.95
C THR A 115 -2.51 -23.84 10.01
N SER A 116 -2.81 -24.95 10.68
CA SER A 116 -3.91 -25.07 11.65
C SER A 116 -3.80 -24.03 12.78
N ASN A 117 -2.58 -23.81 13.27
CA ASN A 117 -2.26 -22.89 14.36
C ASN A 117 -2.25 -21.39 13.98
N TRP A 118 -2.51 -21.03 12.71
CA TRP A 118 -2.37 -19.64 12.23
C TRP A 118 -3.31 -18.67 12.97
N PHE A 119 -4.58 -19.04 13.14
CA PHE A 119 -5.56 -18.20 13.85
C PHE A 119 -5.20 -18.00 15.32
N ASP A 120 -4.84 -19.09 16.01
CA ASP A 120 -4.47 -19.06 17.43
C ASP A 120 -3.21 -18.24 17.64
N MET A 121 -2.24 -18.37 16.73
CA MET A 121 -1.01 -17.60 16.77
C MET A 121 -1.26 -16.10 16.56
N LEU A 122 -2.26 -15.69 15.79
CA LEU A 122 -2.69 -14.29 15.71
C LEU A 122 -3.60 -13.86 16.87
N GLY A 123 -4.10 -14.82 17.66
CA GLY A 123 -5.07 -14.60 18.72
C GLY A 123 -6.47 -14.27 18.18
N LEU A 124 -6.77 -14.69 16.96
CA LEU A 124 -8.06 -14.52 16.31
C LEU A 124 -9.04 -15.59 16.77
N ARG A 125 -10.27 -15.17 17.11
CA ARG A 125 -11.35 -16.07 17.52
C ARG A 125 -12.50 -15.98 16.53
N ALA A 126 -13.15 -17.11 16.27
CA ALA A 126 -14.36 -17.15 15.46
C ALA A 126 -15.52 -16.48 16.21
N ILE A 127 -16.28 -15.64 15.51
CA ILE A 127 -17.56 -15.06 15.97
C ILE A 127 -18.62 -16.16 16.05
N ARG A 128 -18.58 -17.12 15.12
CA ARG A 128 -19.40 -18.33 15.11
C ARG A 128 -18.60 -19.54 14.67
N GLY A 129 -18.93 -20.70 15.22
CA GLY A 129 -18.24 -21.95 14.93
C GLY A 129 -16.86 -22.00 15.59
N ARG A 130 -15.86 -22.49 14.85
CA ARG A 130 -14.49 -22.69 15.32
C ARG A 130 -13.47 -22.34 14.23
N THR A 131 -12.20 -22.32 14.62
CA THR A 131 -11.04 -22.28 13.71
C THR A 131 -10.61 -23.70 13.32
N PHE A 132 -9.49 -23.82 12.61
CA PHE A 132 -8.96 -25.11 12.16
C PHE A 132 -8.39 -25.93 13.31
N LEU A 133 -8.61 -27.25 13.25
CA LEU A 133 -8.01 -28.21 14.16
C LEU A 133 -6.66 -28.72 13.61
N PRO A 134 -5.73 -29.19 14.46
CA PRO A 134 -4.45 -29.72 14.02
C PRO A 134 -4.57 -30.89 13.02
N GLU A 135 -5.57 -31.75 13.18
CA GLU A 135 -5.77 -32.93 12.32
C GLU A 135 -6.31 -32.56 10.92
N GLU A 136 -6.84 -31.34 10.76
CA GLU A 136 -7.42 -30.84 9.52
C GLU A 136 -6.39 -30.20 8.59
N GLU A 137 -5.17 -29.92 9.08
CA GLU A 137 -4.14 -29.16 8.35
C GLU A 137 -3.83 -29.75 6.98
N GLU A 138 -3.73 -31.09 6.89
CA GLU A 138 -3.41 -31.79 5.64
C GLU A 138 -4.58 -32.61 5.08
N GLY A 139 -5.52 -33.04 5.93
CA GLY A 139 -6.51 -34.08 5.57
C GLY A 139 -7.89 -33.57 5.17
N ALA A 140 -8.35 -32.44 5.71
CA ALA A 140 -9.74 -32.02 5.60
C ALA A 140 -9.92 -30.80 4.69
N ASP A 141 -10.98 -30.79 3.87
CA ASP A 141 -11.38 -29.61 3.09
C ASP A 141 -12.37 -28.79 3.92
N VAL A 142 -11.84 -27.88 4.73
CA VAL A 142 -12.61 -26.99 5.60
C VAL A 142 -12.30 -25.52 5.29
N ALA A 143 -13.27 -24.65 5.51
CA ALA A 143 -13.15 -23.22 5.25
C ALA A 143 -13.61 -22.37 6.44
N VAL A 144 -12.93 -21.25 6.65
CA VAL A 144 -13.33 -20.17 7.56
C VAL A 144 -13.57 -18.91 6.74
N VAL A 145 -14.70 -18.25 6.93
CA VAL A 145 -15.11 -17.07 6.13
C VAL A 145 -15.18 -15.80 6.98
N THR A 146 -15.02 -14.62 6.38
CA THR A 146 -15.26 -13.36 7.10
C THR A 146 -16.74 -13.09 7.32
N ASP A 147 -17.04 -12.28 8.34
CA ASP A 147 -18.37 -11.69 8.57
C ASP A 147 -18.89 -10.94 7.32
N ARG A 148 -18.00 -10.32 6.53
CA ARG A 148 -18.35 -9.64 5.26
C ARG A 148 -18.88 -10.64 4.23
N PHE A 149 -18.17 -11.74 4.01
CA PHE A 149 -18.56 -12.77 3.06
C PHE A 149 -19.86 -13.46 3.50
N TRP A 150 -19.97 -13.78 4.78
CA TRP A 150 -21.18 -14.37 5.35
C TRP A 150 -22.41 -13.49 5.14
N LYS A 151 -22.34 -12.20 5.45
CA LYS A 151 -23.46 -11.26 5.24
C LYS A 151 -23.73 -10.95 3.77
N GLY A 152 -22.68 -10.74 2.98
CA GLY A 152 -22.81 -10.25 1.60
C GLY A 152 -23.10 -11.33 0.56
N ARG A 153 -22.56 -12.54 0.72
CA ARG A 153 -22.65 -13.63 -0.28
C ARG A 153 -23.46 -14.83 0.21
N LEU A 154 -23.49 -15.08 1.53
CA LEU A 154 -24.22 -16.21 2.13
C LEU A 154 -25.55 -15.78 2.79
N GLY A 155 -25.98 -14.53 2.58
CA GLY A 155 -27.27 -14.02 3.05
C GLY A 155 -27.41 -13.92 4.57
N ALA A 156 -26.30 -13.86 5.31
CA ALA A 156 -26.28 -13.85 6.77
C ALA A 156 -27.00 -15.05 7.42
N ASP A 157 -27.01 -16.21 6.74
CA ASP A 157 -27.67 -17.43 7.21
C ASP A 157 -27.15 -17.88 8.60
N PRO A 158 -28.00 -17.95 9.64
CA PRO A 158 -27.57 -18.35 10.99
C PRO A 158 -27.06 -19.80 11.06
N ASN A 159 -27.40 -20.63 10.08
CA ASN A 159 -27.02 -22.05 9.97
C ASN A 159 -25.85 -22.27 8.99
N VAL A 160 -25.01 -21.25 8.75
CA VAL A 160 -23.87 -21.34 7.82
C VAL A 160 -22.81 -22.39 8.20
N ILE A 161 -22.68 -22.73 9.49
CA ILE A 161 -21.70 -23.70 9.96
C ILE A 161 -22.12 -25.12 9.53
N GLY A 162 -21.21 -25.86 8.91
CA GLY A 162 -21.46 -27.18 8.33
C GLY A 162 -21.91 -27.14 6.87
N ARG A 163 -22.17 -25.96 6.30
CA ARG A 163 -22.54 -25.81 4.89
C ARG A 163 -21.33 -26.01 3.97
N ALA A 164 -21.57 -26.61 2.81
CA ALA A 164 -20.56 -26.76 1.77
C ALA A 164 -20.36 -25.45 0.97
N LEU A 165 -19.10 -25.13 0.70
CA LEU A 165 -18.64 -24.05 -0.17
C LEU A 165 -17.70 -24.63 -1.21
N THR A 166 -18.06 -24.57 -2.49
CA THR A 166 -17.25 -25.16 -3.55
C THR A 166 -16.21 -24.15 -4.04
N LEU A 167 -14.92 -24.49 -3.86
CA LEU A 167 -13.76 -23.70 -4.26
C LEU A 167 -12.93 -24.53 -5.27
N ASP A 168 -12.75 -24.01 -6.48
CA ASP A 168 -12.05 -24.69 -7.58
C ASP A 168 -12.54 -26.13 -7.84
N GLY A 169 -13.86 -26.33 -7.70
CA GLY A 169 -14.51 -27.64 -7.85
C GLY A 169 -14.42 -28.56 -6.63
N VAL A 170 -13.69 -28.17 -5.57
CA VAL A 170 -13.56 -28.93 -4.32
C VAL A 170 -14.52 -28.38 -3.26
N SER A 171 -15.36 -29.25 -2.70
CA SER A 171 -16.31 -28.90 -1.66
C SER A 171 -15.60 -28.73 -0.31
N HIS A 172 -15.60 -27.51 0.24
CA HIS A 172 -15.07 -27.19 1.56
C HIS A 172 -16.21 -26.99 2.56
N THR A 173 -16.10 -27.57 3.75
CA THR A 173 -17.11 -27.37 4.81
C THR A 173 -16.81 -26.10 5.59
N ILE A 174 -17.78 -25.18 5.71
CA ILE A 174 -17.61 -23.96 6.50
C ILE A 174 -17.65 -24.32 7.99
N VAL A 175 -16.52 -24.14 8.69
CA VAL A 175 -16.39 -24.46 10.13
C VAL A 175 -16.42 -23.24 11.04
N GLY A 176 -16.23 -22.04 10.48
CA GLY A 176 -16.22 -20.81 11.28
C GLY A 176 -16.43 -19.52 10.49
N VAL A 177 -16.86 -18.48 11.23
CA VAL A 177 -16.96 -17.10 10.75
C VAL A 177 -16.07 -16.21 11.63
N ILE A 178 -15.15 -15.46 11.03
CA ILE A 178 -14.21 -14.57 11.72
C ILE A 178 -14.56 -13.09 11.50
N PRO A 179 -14.11 -12.17 12.39
CA PRO A 179 -14.22 -10.74 12.12
C PRO A 179 -13.44 -10.35 10.85
N LYS A 180 -13.83 -9.23 10.26
CA LYS A 180 -13.09 -8.63 9.16
C LYS A 180 -11.66 -8.31 9.61
N LEU A 181 -10.68 -8.80 8.86
CA LEU A 181 -9.27 -8.49 9.09
C LEU A 181 -8.87 -7.17 8.43
N PRO A 182 -7.81 -6.49 8.90
CA PRO A 182 -7.34 -5.25 8.30
C PRO A 182 -6.85 -5.48 6.87
N VAL A 183 -7.27 -4.61 5.96
CA VAL A 183 -6.82 -4.61 4.55
C VAL A 183 -5.30 -4.49 4.44
N SER A 184 -4.67 -3.79 5.38
CA SER A 184 -3.21 -3.66 5.46
C SER A 184 -2.47 -4.98 5.69
N TRP A 185 -3.17 -6.01 6.16
CA TRP A 185 -2.62 -7.35 6.38
C TRP A 185 -2.98 -8.31 5.25
N THR A 186 -4.26 -8.45 4.97
CA THR A 186 -4.78 -9.47 4.05
C THR A 186 -4.92 -9.02 2.61
N GLY A 187 -4.70 -7.73 2.34
CA GLY A 187 -5.08 -7.09 1.08
C GLY A 187 -6.60 -6.87 0.96
N PRO A 188 -7.05 -6.23 -0.13
CA PRO A 188 -8.47 -6.03 -0.40
C PRO A 188 -9.14 -7.38 -0.74
N ASN A 189 -10.33 -7.62 -0.21
CA ASN A 189 -11.21 -8.75 -0.56
C ASN A 189 -10.76 -10.17 -0.15
N ALA A 190 -9.83 -10.31 0.80
CA ALA A 190 -9.56 -11.61 1.40
C ALA A 190 -10.70 -12.02 2.34
N ASP A 191 -11.48 -13.00 1.90
CA ASP A 191 -12.75 -13.36 2.54
C ASP A 191 -12.80 -14.81 3.05
N ILE A 192 -11.87 -15.66 2.62
CA ILE A 192 -11.90 -17.10 2.88
C ILE A 192 -10.50 -17.62 3.23
N TRP A 193 -10.45 -18.44 4.27
CA TRP A 193 -9.28 -19.21 4.69
C TRP A 193 -9.59 -20.69 4.54
N THR A 194 -8.59 -21.47 4.14
CA THR A 194 -8.66 -22.92 3.98
C THR A 194 -7.40 -23.59 4.56
N THR A 195 -7.42 -24.90 4.66
CA THR A 195 -6.29 -25.74 5.11
C THR A 195 -5.36 -26.07 3.94
N LYS A 196 -4.42 -27.02 4.14
CA LYS A 196 -3.47 -27.53 3.14
C LYS A 196 -2.53 -26.45 2.59
N PRO A 197 -1.83 -25.67 3.45
CA PRO A 197 -0.96 -24.56 3.04
C PRO A 197 0.16 -25.00 2.09
N PHE A 198 0.61 -26.25 2.22
CA PHE A 198 1.66 -26.87 1.40
C PHE A 198 1.15 -27.48 0.08
N ILE A 199 -0.11 -27.25 -0.31
CA ILE A 199 -0.63 -27.72 -1.60
C ILE A 199 -0.83 -26.53 -2.53
N ILE A 200 0.10 -26.38 -3.47
CA ILE A 200 0.00 -25.45 -4.60
C ILE A 200 -0.52 -26.24 -5.81
N PRO A 201 -1.66 -25.84 -6.40
CA PRO A 201 -2.14 -26.46 -7.63
C PRO A 201 -1.06 -26.45 -8.72
N GLY A 202 -0.84 -27.61 -9.36
CA GLY A 202 0.15 -27.77 -10.44
C GLY A 202 1.60 -28.01 -9.99
N PHE A 203 1.87 -28.05 -8.69
CA PHE A 203 3.20 -28.37 -8.16
C PHE A 203 3.24 -29.79 -7.62
N SER A 204 4.21 -30.59 -8.07
CA SER A 204 4.52 -31.85 -7.42
C SER A 204 5.14 -31.60 -6.04
N HIS A 205 4.97 -32.55 -5.12
CA HIS A 205 5.63 -32.51 -3.82
C HIS A 205 7.15 -32.34 -3.97
N GLU A 206 7.77 -33.06 -4.91
CA GLU A 206 9.19 -32.93 -5.21
C GLU A 206 9.57 -31.51 -5.61
N ARG A 207 8.80 -30.86 -6.52
CA ARG A 207 9.06 -29.48 -6.96
C ARG A 207 8.96 -28.50 -5.80
N MET A 208 7.96 -28.67 -4.93
CA MET A 208 7.82 -27.85 -3.74
C MET A 208 9.03 -27.99 -2.80
N MET A 209 9.50 -29.23 -2.61
CA MET A 209 10.64 -29.55 -1.74
C MET A 209 12.01 -29.18 -2.32
N ARG A 210 12.09 -28.57 -3.52
CA ARG A 210 13.34 -28.02 -4.09
C ARG A 210 13.73 -26.64 -3.53
N GLY A 211 12.93 -26.07 -2.63
CA GLY A 211 13.19 -24.76 -2.03
C GLY A 211 12.48 -23.61 -2.74
N THR A 212 11.34 -23.87 -3.40
CA THR A 212 10.53 -22.80 -4.01
C THR A 212 9.85 -21.98 -2.91
N ALA A 213 10.00 -20.66 -2.94
CA ALA A 213 9.42 -19.73 -1.97
C ALA A 213 7.94 -19.44 -2.26
N PHE A 214 7.06 -19.66 -1.28
CA PHE A 214 5.62 -19.35 -1.40
C PHE A 214 4.89 -19.13 -0.06
N LEU A 215 5.49 -19.51 1.08
CA LEU A 215 4.86 -19.41 2.40
C LEU A 215 5.28 -18.14 3.12
N ARG A 216 4.32 -17.26 3.39
CA ARG A 216 4.54 -16.16 4.34
C ARG A 216 4.52 -16.76 5.74
N ALA A 217 5.62 -16.59 6.46
CA ALA A 217 5.79 -17.18 7.78
C ALA A 217 5.68 -16.12 8.87
N VAL A 218 4.92 -16.44 9.91
CA VAL A 218 4.73 -15.57 11.07
C VAL A 218 5.13 -16.32 12.34
N GLY A 219 5.90 -15.66 13.19
CA GLY A 219 6.34 -16.20 14.48
C GLY A 219 5.91 -15.29 15.63
N ARG A 220 5.39 -15.87 16.71
CA ARG A 220 5.08 -15.14 17.95
C ARG A 220 6.21 -15.33 18.95
N LEU A 221 6.99 -14.30 19.24
CA LEU A 221 8.09 -14.34 20.21
C LEU A 221 7.60 -14.79 21.58
N LYS A 222 8.35 -15.63 22.29
CA LYS A 222 8.12 -15.96 23.71
C LYS A 222 8.15 -14.72 24.60
N PRO A 223 7.50 -14.73 25.78
CA PRO A 223 7.55 -13.60 26.70
C PRO A 223 9.01 -13.31 27.11
N GLY A 224 9.44 -12.05 27.01
CA GLY A 224 10.78 -11.62 27.39
C GLY A 224 11.87 -11.78 26.32
N VAL A 225 11.59 -12.43 25.18
CA VAL A 225 12.54 -12.50 24.06
C VAL A 225 12.51 -11.20 23.25
N THR A 226 13.68 -10.63 22.97
CA THR A 226 13.82 -9.40 22.19
C THR A 226 13.92 -9.68 20.69
N PHE A 227 13.63 -8.66 19.87
CA PHE A 227 13.78 -8.74 18.41
C PHE A 227 15.21 -9.13 17.99
N GLU A 228 16.23 -8.54 18.62
CA GLU A 228 17.64 -8.84 18.31
C GLU A 228 18.03 -10.29 18.67
N GLN A 229 17.49 -10.82 19.77
CA GLN A 229 17.69 -12.22 20.14
C GLN A 229 17.05 -13.16 19.12
N ALA A 230 15.84 -12.83 18.65
CA ALA A 230 15.16 -13.61 17.61
C ALA A 230 15.91 -13.60 16.28
N ARG A 231 16.42 -12.43 15.87
CA ARG A 231 17.25 -12.29 14.68
C ARG A 231 18.53 -13.14 14.76
N ALA A 232 19.24 -13.10 15.89
CA ALA A 232 20.44 -13.90 16.10
C ALA A 232 20.13 -15.42 16.08
N ALA A 233 19.04 -15.84 16.71
CA ALA A 233 18.64 -17.26 16.73
C ALA A 233 18.22 -17.77 15.34
N LEU A 234 17.50 -16.98 14.55
CA LEU A 234 17.15 -17.34 13.17
C LEU A 234 18.37 -17.42 12.25
N GLN A 235 19.40 -16.61 12.50
CA GLN A 235 20.66 -16.69 11.76
C GLN A 235 21.39 -18.03 12.01
N LEU A 236 21.29 -18.60 13.21
CA LEU A 236 21.82 -19.94 13.50
C LEU A 236 21.04 -21.02 12.73
N LEU A 237 19.71 -20.93 12.68
CA LEU A 237 18.86 -21.84 11.90
C LEU A 237 19.11 -21.72 10.40
N GLU A 238 19.36 -20.51 9.89
CA GLU A 238 19.77 -20.31 8.51
C GLU A 238 21.08 -21.03 8.19
N ASN A 239 22.09 -20.91 9.05
CA ASN A 239 23.37 -21.59 8.84
C ASN A 239 23.22 -23.11 8.91
N SER A 240 22.38 -23.63 9.83
CA SER A 240 22.06 -25.05 9.91
C SER A 240 21.33 -25.55 8.65
N TYR A 241 20.32 -24.83 8.18
CA TYR A 241 19.60 -25.13 6.94
C TYR A 241 20.54 -25.20 5.74
N ARG A 242 21.43 -24.21 5.62
CA ARG A 242 22.43 -24.15 4.54
C ARG A 242 23.39 -25.34 4.56
N GLY A 243 23.79 -25.80 5.75
CA GLY A 243 24.66 -26.97 5.90
C GLY A 243 23.95 -28.29 5.60
N GLN A 244 22.68 -28.43 6.01
CA GLN A 244 21.90 -29.66 5.82
C GLN A 244 21.36 -29.82 4.38
N TYR A 245 21.01 -28.71 3.73
CA TYR A 245 20.34 -28.70 2.44
C TYR A 245 21.06 -27.82 1.40
N PRO A 246 22.37 -28.02 1.15
CA PRO A 246 23.16 -27.16 0.28
C PRO A 246 22.69 -27.17 -1.19
N GLU A 247 21.96 -28.20 -1.60
CA GLU A 247 21.42 -28.40 -2.95
C GLU A 247 20.13 -27.63 -3.24
N LYS A 248 19.44 -27.11 -2.21
CA LYS A 248 18.18 -26.38 -2.38
C LYS A 248 18.43 -24.99 -2.95
N ILE A 249 17.49 -24.51 -3.76
CA ILE A 249 17.57 -23.20 -4.43
C ILE A 249 17.69 -22.05 -3.42
N ASP A 250 17.02 -22.17 -2.28
CA ASP A 250 16.98 -21.16 -1.23
C ASP A 250 18.04 -21.32 -0.13
N ALA A 251 18.93 -22.31 -0.23
CA ALA A 251 19.97 -22.61 0.78
C ALA A 251 20.92 -21.42 1.02
N ARG A 252 21.17 -20.62 -0.03
CA ARG A 252 22.03 -19.43 0.04
C ARG A 252 21.27 -18.14 0.35
N SER A 253 19.94 -18.18 0.47
CA SER A 253 19.15 -17.01 0.88
C SER A 253 19.39 -16.67 2.34
N GLY A 254 19.53 -15.37 2.61
CA GLY A 254 19.53 -14.81 3.95
C GLY A 254 18.13 -14.77 4.55
N THR A 255 18.04 -14.62 5.86
CA THR A 255 16.78 -14.47 6.58
C THR A 255 16.60 -13.01 6.96
N VAL A 256 15.46 -12.44 6.57
CA VAL A 256 15.03 -11.11 7.02
C VAL A 256 13.84 -11.28 7.94
N VAL A 257 13.88 -10.57 9.05
CA VAL A 257 12.82 -10.59 10.06
C VAL A 257 12.30 -9.18 10.20
N LYS A 258 10.98 -9.02 10.13
CA LYS A 258 10.32 -7.71 10.24
C LYS A 258 9.29 -7.76 11.33
N THR A 259 9.17 -6.66 12.06
CA THR A 259 7.99 -6.49 12.93
C THR A 259 6.76 -6.27 12.06
N LEU A 260 5.59 -6.66 12.56
CA LEU A 260 4.33 -6.45 11.84
C LEU A 260 4.09 -4.99 11.41
N PRO A 261 4.31 -3.97 12.26
CA PRO A 261 4.21 -2.58 11.83
C PRO A 261 5.24 -2.19 10.76
N GLU A 262 6.43 -2.76 10.79
CA GLU A 262 7.47 -2.49 9.81
C GLU A 262 7.10 -3.04 8.44
N ASP A 263 6.69 -4.31 8.36
CA ASP A 263 6.29 -4.95 7.11
C ASP A 263 5.14 -4.21 6.40
N VAL A 264 4.17 -3.72 7.18
CA VAL A 264 3.02 -2.97 6.64
C VAL A 264 3.38 -1.54 6.23
N THR A 265 4.40 -0.91 6.85
CA THR A 265 4.69 0.53 6.67
C THR A 265 5.92 0.84 5.82
N GLU A 266 6.77 -0.14 5.51
CA GLU A 266 8.13 0.05 5.00
C GLU A 266 8.23 0.99 3.80
N ASN A 267 7.42 0.77 2.75
CA ASN A 267 7.42 1.58 1.53
C ASN A 267 6.79 2.97 1.70
N LEU A 268 6.15 3.24 2.82
CA LEU A 268 5.33 4.44 3.03
C LEU A 268 5.85 5.36 4.14
N ARG A 269 6.78 4.89 4.99
CA ARG A 269 7.40 5.69 6.07
C ARG A 269 7.92 7.06 5.61
N PRO A 270 8.67 7.19 4.49
CA PRO A 270 9.13 8.50 4.02
C PRO A 270 7.97 9.43 3.63
N GLY A 271 6.92 8.88 3.01
CA GLY A 271 5.71 9.61 2.66
C GLY A 271 4.99 10.13 3.91
N PHE A 272 4.87 9.31 4.96
CA PHE A 272 4.25 9.74 6.21
C PHE A 272 5.07 10.78 6.96
N ALA A 273 6.40 10.62 7.01
CA ALA A 273 7.26 11.61 7.62
C ALA A 273 7.10 12.97 6.93
N THR A 274 7.02 12.97 5.59
CA THR A 274 6.78 14.18 4.79
C THR A 274 5.41 14.77 5.10
N LEU A 275 4.36 13.94 5.17
CA LEU A 275 3.00 14.39 5.44
C LEU A 275 2.86 14.96 6.87
N LEU A 276 3.48 14.32 7.86
CA LEU A 276 3.52 14.77 9.25
C LEU A 276 4.27 16.10 9.39
N ALA A 277 5.41 16.25 8.69
CA ALA A 277 6.14 17.50 8.64
C ALA A 277 5.29 18.63 8.04
N ALA A 278 4.58 18.36 6.95
CA ALA A 278 3.72 19.34 6.29
C ALA A 278 2.56 19.81 7.20
N VAL A 279 1.84 18.87 7.80
CA VAL A 279 0.78 19.08 8.80
C VAL A 279 1.29 19.92 9.97
N THR A 280 2.50 19.63 10.45
CA THR A 280 3.14 20.37 11.54
C THR A 280 3.45 21.81 11.12
N PHE A 281 3.96 22.04 9.90
CA PHE A 281 4.22 23.38 9.39
C PHE A 281 2.95 24.20 9.26
N VAL A 282 1.86 23.62 8.74
CA VAL A 282 0.56 24.28 8.64
C VAL A 282 0.05 24.70 10.02
N LEU A 283 0.22 23.84 11.04
CA LEU A 283 -0.14 24.19 12.40
C LEU A 283 0.67 25.38 12.92
N LEU A 284 1.99 25.36 12.73
CA LEU A 284 2.89 26.41 13.18
C LEU A 284 2.56 27.75 12.50
N ILE A 285 2.21 27.72 11.21
CA ILE A 285 1.74 28.90 10.46
C ILE A 285 0.44 29.43 11.06
N ALA A 286 -0.55 28.56 11.31
CA ALA A 286 -1.82 28.95 11.93
C ALA A 286 -1.63 29.57 13.32
N CYS A 287 -0.75 28.97 14.13
CA CYS A 287 -0.42 29.47 15.46
C CYS A 287 0.31 30.82 15.40
N SER A 288 1.25 30.99 14.46
CA SER A 288 1.97 32.25 14.23
C SER A 288 1.01 33.37 13.79
N ASN A 289 0.05 33.06 12.92
CA ASN A 289 -1.00 33.99 12.49
C ASN A 289 -1.80 34.51 13.69
N VAL A 290 -2.30 33.60 14.53
CA VAL A 290 -3.07 34.00 15.72
C VAL A 290 -2.20 34.76 16.73
N ALA A 291 -0.94 34.35 16.91
CA ALA A 291 0.02 35.07 17.75
C ALA A 291 0.17 36.53 17.29
N ASN A 292 0.38 36.74 15.99
CA ASN A 292 0.54 38.07 15.39
C ASN A 292 -0.74 38.92 15.53
N LEU A 293 -1.90 38.32 15.28
CA LEU A 293 -3.20 39.00 15.45
C LEU A 293 -3.43 39.42 16.91
N LEU A 294 -3.13 38.55 17.87
CA LEU A 294 -3.21 38.86 19.31
C LEU A 294 -2.22 39.98 19.68
N LEU A 295 -0.98 39.91 19.20
CA LEU A 295 0.06 40.93 19.43
C LEU A 295 -0.38 42.33 18.97
N VAL A 296 -1.02 42.42 17.79
CA VAL A 296 -1.55 43.67 17.24
C VAL A 296 -2.69 44.20 18.11
N ARG A 297 -3.61 43.32 18.52
CA ARG A 297 -4.76 43.66 19.36
C ARG A 297 -4.32 44.15 20.75
N PHE A 298 -3.30 43.54 21.36
CA PHE A 298 -2.76 43.99 22.64
C PHE A 298 -2.08 45.36 22.53
N THR A 299 -1.34 45.60 21.45
CA THR A 299 -0.73 46.92 21.19
C THR A 299 -1.79 48.01 21.05
N GLY A 300 -2.87 47.74 20.33
CA GLY A 300 -4.00 48.68 20.19
C GLY A 300 -4.73 48.97 21.50
N ARG A 301 -4.65 48.05 22.48
CA ARG A 301 -5.29 48.19 23.81
C ARG A 301 -4.33 48.64 24.91
N ARG A 302 -3.09 49.03 24.57
CA ARG A 302 -2.05 49.44 25.53
C ARG A 302 -2.52 50.58 26.44
N ARG A 303 -3.22 51.58 25.89
CA ARG A 303 -3.76 52.73 26.66
C ARG A 303 -4.84 52.31 27.67
N GLU A 304 -5.71 51.38 27.30
CA GLU A 304 -6.72 50.79 28.22
C GLU A 304 -6.03 50.05 29.38
N ILE A 305 -4.98 49.28 29.09
CA ILE A 305 -4.23 48.51 30.07
C ILE A 305 -3.51 49.44 31.06
N SER A 306 -2.83 50.48 30.56
CA SER A 306 -2.15 51.48 31.40
C SER A 306 -3.14 52.22 32.32
N LEU A 307 -4.32 52.60 31.81
CA LEU A 307 -5.37 53.23 32.62
C LEU A 307 -5.89 52.29 33.73
N ARG A 308 -6.09 50.99 33.44
CA ARG A 308 -6.51 50.02 34.46
C ARG A 308 -5.45 49.81 35.55
N MET A 309 -4.17 49.75 35.18
CA MET A 309 -3.08 49.65 36.16
C MET A 309 -2.98 50.93 37.01
N ALA A 310 -3.19 52.11 36.42
CA ALA A 310 -3.25 53.38 37.16
C ALA A 310 -4.44 53.45 38.14
N LEU A 311 -5.56 52.78 37.83
CA LEU A 311 -6.73 52.65 38.71
C LEU A 311 -6.59 51.53 39.76
N GLY A 312 -5.41 50.90 39.89
CA GLY A 312 -5.13 49.92 40.94
C GLY A 312 -5.31 48.44 40.54
N ALA A 313 -5.52 48.13 39.26
CA ALA A 313 -5.59 46.73 38.82
C ALA A 313 -4.22 46.04 38.93
N THR A 314 -4.18 44.86 39.57
CA THR A 314 -2.95 44.07 39.68
C THR A 314 -2.53 43.48 38.32
N ARG A 315 -1.22 43.30 38.10
CA ARG A 315 -0.69 42.66 36.88
C ARG A 315 -1.29 41.27 36.63
N ALA A 316 -1.53 40.52 37.71
CA ALA A 316 -2.20 39.22 37.65
C ALA A 316 -3.66 39.31 37.17
N SER A 317 -4.38 40.39 37.48
CA SER A 317 -5.73 40.63 36.97
C SER A 317 -5.75 40.86 35.46
N VAL A 318 -4.76 41.60 34.94
CA VAL A 318 -4.64 41.90 33.50
C VAL A 318 -4.22 40.65 32.72
N LEU A 319 -3.22 39.92 33.22
CA LEU A 319 -2.78 38.64 32.62
C LEU A 319 -3.92 37.62 32.55
N ARG A 320 -4.68 37.48 33.64
CA ARG A 320 -5.80 36.54 33.72
C ARG A 320 -6.86 36.82 32.67
N LEU A 321 -7.21 38.09 32.47
CA LEU A 321 -8.22 38.50 31.49
C LEU A 321 -7.85 38.09 30.05
N PHE A 322 -6.59 38.31 29.68
CA PHE A 322 -6.11 38.00 28.33
C PHE A 322 -5.90 36.51 28.10
N VAL A 323 -5.46 35.78 29.12
CA VAL A 323 -5.44 34.31 29.06
C VAL A 323 -6.86 33.78 28.87
N PHE A 324 -7.87 34.33 29.56
CA PHE A 324 -9.27 33.95 29.34
C PHE A 324 -9.76 34.27 27.93
N GLU A 325 -9.45 35.45 27.37
CA GLU A 325 -9.80 35.77 25.97
C GLU A 325 -9.18 34.78 24.98
N SER A 326 -7.89 34.44 25.14
CA SER A 326 -7.19 33.50 24.25
C SER A 326 -7.67 32.06 24.40
N VAL A 327 -7.94 31.61 25.63
CA VAL A 327 -8.49 30.26 25.90
C VAL A 327 -9.88 30.13 25.31
N LEU A 328 -10.74 31.15 25.45
CA LEU A 328 -12.09 31.13 24.89
C LEU A 328 -12.07 31.08 23.35
N LEU A 329 -11.17 31.83 22.72
CA LEU A 329 -10.90 31.77 21.28
C LEU A 329 -10.45 30.37 20.83
N SER A 330 -9.51 29.78 21.57
CA SER A 330 -8.98 28.45 21.29
C SER A 330 -10.05 27.37 21.47
N LEU A 331 -10.96 27.53 22.44
CA LEU A 331 -12.09 26.64 22.64
C LEU A 331 -13.05 26.68 21.44
N PHE A 332 -13.43 27.87 20.97
CA PHE A 332 -14.29 27.99 19.78
C PHE A 332 -13.62 27.41 18.53
N ALA A 333 -12.32 27.69 18.35
CA ALA A 333 -11.56 27.12 17.25
C ALA A 333 -11.44 25.59 17.36
N GLY A 334 -11.26 25.04 18.56
CA GLY A 334 -11.21 23.61 18.83
C GLY A 334 -12.54 22.92 18.54
N ILE A 335 -13.67 23.51 18.94
CA ILE A 335 -15.01 22.97 18.63
C ILE A 335 -15.25 22.98 17.12
N LEU A 336 -14.99 24.11 16.45
CA LEU A 336 -15.19 24.22 15.01
C LEU A 336 -14.22 23.29 14.24
N GLY A 337 -12.97 23.20 14.67
CA GLY A 337 -11.97 22.29 14.12
C GLY A 337 -12.34 20.83 14.31
N ALA A 338 -12.92 20.45 15.45
CA ALA A 338 -13.44 19.11 15.70
C ALA A 338 -14.62 18.77 14.77
N LEU A 339 -15.55 19.72 14.56
CA LEU A 339 -16.65 19.55 13.61
C LEU A 339 -16.14 19.40 12.18
N LEU A 340 -15.16 20.21 11.77
CA LEU A 340 -14.49 20.07 10.47
C LEU A 340 -13.80 18.71 10.33
N ALA A 341 -13.05 18.28 11.34
CA ALA A 341 -12.40 16.97 11.35
C ALA A 341 -13.43 15.85 11.22
N TRP A 342 -14.55 15.92 11.93
CA TRP A 342 -15.61 14.93 11.87
C TRP A 342 -16.23 14.80 10.47
N GLN A 343 -16.30 15.89 9.70
CA GLN A 343 -16.76 15.88 8.32
C GLN A 343 -15.67 15.41 7.33
N LEU A 344 -14.40 15.78 7.57
CA LEU A 344 -13.28 15.45 6.68
C LEU A 344 -12.80 14.01 6.83
N VAL A 345 -12.78 13.46 8.04
CA VAL A 345 -12.28 12.10 8.33
C VAL A 345 -12.96 11.00 7.51
N PRO A 346 -14.28 11.04 7.24
CA PRO A 346 -14.94 10.07 6.35
C PRO A 346 -14.68 10.30 4.86
N LEU A 347 -14.35 11.52 4.45
CA LEU A 347 -14.09 11.89 3.04
C LEU A 347 -12.69 11.46 2.59
N VAL A 348 -11.70 11.56 3.48
CA VAL A 348 -10.30 11.25 3.17
C VAL A 348 -10.09 9.81 2.68
N PRO A 349 -10.67 8.76 3.31
CA PRO A 349 -10.60 7.39 2.80
C PRO A 349 -11.30 7.19 1.46
N ARG A 350 -12.37 7.94 1.16
CA ARG A 350 -13.05 7.86 -0.15
C ARG A 350 -12.20 8.46 -1.26
N LEU A 351 -11.50 9.55 -0.97
CA LEU A 351 -10.49 10.11 -1.87
C LEU A 351 -9.30 9.15 -2.01
N ALA A 352 -8.82 8.58 -0.90
CA ALA A 352 -7.73 7.62 -0.91
C ALA A 352 -8.09 6.30 -1.62
N ALA A 353 -9.33 5.82 -1.51
CA ALA A 353 -9.82 4.59 -2.15
C ALA A 353 -9.84 4.67 -3.69
N ASN A 354 -9.86 5.89 -4.25
CA ASN A 354 -9.70 6.09 -5.70
C ASN A 354 -8.25 5.91 -6.17
N PHE A 355 -7.28 5.90 -5.23
CA PHE A 355 -5.85 5.93 -5.53
C PHE A 355 -5.07 4.79 -4.85
N LEU A 356 -5.60 4.20 -3.80
CA LEU A 356 -5.06 3.04 -3.12
C LEU A 356 -6.15 1.97 -3.12
N PRO A 357 -5.79 0.67 -3.15
CA PRO A 357 -6.72 -0.44 -3.06
C PRO A 357 -7.26 -0.60 -1.62
N ILE A 358 -7.90 0.46 -1.12
CA ILE A 358 -8.54 0.53 0.19
C ILE A 358 -10.05 0.50 -0.06
N GLU A 359 -10.78 -0.34 0.67
CA GLU A 359 -12.25 -0.31 0.59
C GLU A 359 -12.78 1.07 1.06
N ALA A 360 -13.59 1.72 0.22
CA ALA A 360 -14.21 3.03 0.50
C ALA A 360 -15.12 3.06 1.75
N GLY A 361 -15.33 1.91 2.40
CA GLY A 361 -16.18 1.70 3.57
C GLY A 361 -15.45 1.29 4.85
N THR A 362 -14.11 1.39 4.94
CA THR A 362 -13.45 1.32 6.25
C THR A 362 -13.97 2.46 7.12
N ALA A 363 -14.74 2.12 8.14
CA ALA A 363 -15.26 3.07 9.11
C ALA A 363 -14.07 3.72 9.84
N THR A 364 -13.62 4.88 9.35
CA THR A 364 -12.66 5.70 10.06
C THR A 364 -13.36 6.29 11.27
N ALA A 365 -12.99 5.78 12.43
CA ALA A 365 -13.50 6.31 13.68
C ALA A 365 -12.63 7.51 14.04
N LEU A 366 -13.25 8.64 14.36
CA LEU A 366 -12.51 9.79 14.89
C LEU A 366 -11.69 9.34 16.09
N SER A 367 -10.36 9.37 15.97
CA SER A 367 -9.49 8.90 17.03
C SER A 367 -9.56 9.87 18.21
N VAL A 368 -10.23 9.46 19.29
CA VAL A 368 -10.41 10.28 20.50
C VAL A 368 -9.07 10.76 21.08
N PRO A 369 -7.99 9.94 21.13
CA PRO A 369 -6.67 10.42 21.56
C PRO A 369 -6.13 11.56 20.68
N VAL A 370 -6.42 11.53 19.38
CA VAL A 370 -5.94 12.52 18.40
C VAL A 370 -6.72 13.81 18.51
N LEU A 371 -8.05 13.70 18.69
CA LEU A 371 -8.89 14.85 19.01
C LEU A 371 -8.47 15.48 20.35
N ALA A 372 -8.21 14.68 21.38
CA ALA A 372 -7.74 15.18 22.66
C ALA A 372 -6.36 15.85 22.55
N PHE A 373 -5.42 15.26 21.81
CA PHE A 373 -4.11 15.84 21.54
C PHE A 373 -4.22 17.18 20.81
N THR A 374 -5.06 17.27 19.79
CA THR A 374 -5.24 18.50 19.01
C THR A 374 -5.96 19.60 19.78
N ILE A 375 -6.95 19.26 20.62
CA ILE A 375 -7.55 20.19 21.59
C ILE A 375 -6.52 20.66 22.62
N ALA A 376 -5.72 19.75 23.18
CA ALA A 376 -4.65 20.09 24.13
C ALA A 376 -3.62 21.03 23.49
N LEU A 377 -3.25 20.77 22.24
CA LEU A 377 -2.32 21.60 21.48
C LEU A 377 -2.91 22.98 21.15
N SER A 378 -4.21 23.06 20.87
CA SER A 378 -4.95 24.33 20.70
C SER A 378 -5.00 25.14 21.99
N LEU A 379 -5.29 24.49 23.13
CA LEU A 379 -5.26 25.14 24.43
C LEU A 379 -3.85 25.61 24.79
N LEU A 380 -2.83 24.79 24.54
CA LEU A 380 -1.43 25.13 24.76
C LEU A 380 -1.01 26.34 23.92
N THR A 381 -1.39 26.39 22.64
CA THR A 381 -1.10 27.53 21.77
C THR A 381 -1.86 28.78 22.18
N GLY A 382 -3.13 28.67 22.57
CA GLY A 382 -3.89 29.75 23.19
C GLY A 382 -3.24 30.29 24.48
N LEU A 383 -2.74 29.39 25.33
CA LEU A 383 -2.01 29.74 26.56
C LEU A 383 -0.69 30.45 26.25
N LEU A 384 0.16 29.87 25.39
CA LEU A 384 1.45 30.46 25.02
C LEU A 384 1.28 31.85 24.39
N MET A 385 0.28 32.00 23.50
CA MET A 385 0.02 33.26 22.80
C MET A 385 -0.79 34.27 23.61
N GLY A 386 -1.55 33.84 24.62
CA GLY A 386 -2.17 34.75 25.59
C GLY A 386 -1.18 35.21 26.66
N PHE A 387 -0.30 34.32 27.10
CA PHE A 387 0.62 34.58 28.21
C PHE A 387 1.80 35.47 27.79
N TYR A 388 2.45 35.18 26.66
CA TYR A 388 3.66 35.91 26.24
C TYR A 388 3.41 37.42 26.02
N PRO A 389 2.39 37.87 25.28
CA PRO A 389 2.15 39.29 25.06
C PRO A 389 1.62 39.99 26.32
N ALA A 390 0.82 39.30 27.14
CA ALA A 390 0.30 39.84 28.40
C ALA A 390 1.43 40.06 29.43
N LEU A 391 2.40 39.14 29.48
CA LEU A 391 3.61 39.31 30.30
C LEU A 391 4.41 40.53 29.82
N GLN A 392 4.57 40.70 28.51
CA GLN A 392 5.34 41.79 27.92
C GLN A 392 4.65 43.15 28.11
N SER A 393 3.32 43.24 27.99
CA SER A 393 2.57 44.48 28.22
C SER A 393 2.51 44.87 29.70
N SER A 394 2.51 43.89 30.62
CA SER A 394 2.52 44.16 32.07
C SER A 394 3.83 44.74 32.60
N ARG A 395 4.93 44.57 31.83
CA ARG A 395 6.26 45.11 32.12
C ARG A 395 6.53 46.46 31.48
N ALA A 396 5.64 46.96 30.61
CA ALA A 396 5.81 48.27 30.00
C ALA A 396 5.70 49.37 31.07
N ASP A 397 6.71 50.23 31.15
CA ASP A 397 6.79 51.26 32.17
C ASP A 397 5.62 52.25 32.05
N ILE A 398 4.96 52.51 33.17
CA ILE A 398 3.74 53.33 33.25
C ILE A 398 4.05 54.78 32.83
N MET A 399 5.30 55.21 33.05
CA MET A 399 5.79 56.55 32.73
C MET A 399 5.97 56.79 31.22
N ASP A 400 6.42 55.77 30.48
CA ASP A 400 6.65 55.89 29.03
C ASP A 400 5.33 55.85 28.25
N ALA A 401 4.35 55.09 28.71
CA ALA A 401 3.04 54.99 28.07
C ALA A 401 2.21 56.29 28.13
N LEU A 402 2.45 57.16 29.11
CA LEU A 402 1.81 58.48 29.21
C LEU A 402 2.52 59.58 28.41
N LYS A 403 3.85 59.49 28.23
CA LYS A 403 4.65 60.45 27.45
C LYS A 403 4.50 60.28 25.93
N GLU A 404 4.06 59.11 25.46
CA GLU A 404 3.96 58.75 24.04
C GLU A 404 2.82 59.43 23.26
N GLY A 405 2.09 60.38 23.86
CA GLY A 405 0.89 61.01 23.26
C GLY A 405 1.10 61.81 21.95
N GLY A 406 2.33 62.00 21.46
CA GLY A 406 2.62 62.86 20.30
C GLY A 406 3.50 62.28 19.19
N ARG A 407 4.13 61.11 19.34
CA ARG A 407 5.01 60.54 18.31
C ARG A 407 4.81 59.03 18.19
N GLY A 408 4.06 58.62 17.16
CA GLY A 408 4.13 57.31 16.51
C GLY A 408 3.88 56.08 17.40
N THR A 409 2.82 55.35 17.08
CA THR A 409 2.42 54.03 17.60
C THR A 409 3.44 52.90 17.34
N ALA A 410 4.69 53.07 17.75
CA ALA A 410 5.73 52.04 17.64
C ALA A 410 5.82 51.28 18.97
N GLY A 411 5.21 50.09 19.04
CA GLY A 411 5.41 49.18 20.18
C GLY A 411 6.89 48.88 20.44
N SER A 412 7.22 48.30 21.61
CA SER A 412 8.61 48.12 22.04
C SER A 412 9.50 47.46 20.96
N VAL A 413 10.77 47.89 20.84
CA VAL A 413 11.73 47.36 19.84
C VAL A 413 11.84 45.83 19.90
N ARG A 414 11.74 45.25 21.10
CA ARG A 414 11.74 43.80 21.32
C ARG A 414 10.51 43.11 20.72
N GLN A 415 9.34 43.74 20.83
CA GLN A 415 8.08 43.26 20.27
C GLN A 415 8.08 43.34 18.74
N GLN A 416 8.61 44.42 18.16
CA GLN A 416 8.81 44.53 16.70
C GLN A 416 9.79 43.47 16.16
N ARG A 417 10.90 43.21 16.86
CA ARG A 417 11.84 42.13 16.48
C ARG A 417 11.19 40.75 16.52
N PHE A 418 10.43 40.45 17.57
CA PHE A 418 9.71 39.18 17.69
C PHE A 418 8.66 39.01 16.58
N ARG A 419 7.90 40.06 16.26
CA ARG A 419 6.96 40.05 15.14
C ARG A 419 7.65 39.84 13.79
N LYS A 420 8.78 40.52 13.54
CA LYS A 420 9.57 40.31 12.32
C LYS A 420 10.10 38.87 12.22
N LEU A 421 10.53 38.28 13.34
CA LEU A 421 10.95 36.88 13.39
C LEU A 421 9.78 35.93 13.08
N LEU A 422 8.60 36.12 13.69
CA LEU A 422 7.41 35.30 13.43
C LEU A 422 6.96 35.37 11.98
N VAL A 423 6.94 36.58 11.39
CA VAL A 423 6.60 36.78 9.98
C VAL A 423 7.65 36.14 9.07
N GLY A 424 8.95 36.31 9.38
CA GLY A 424 10.03 35.67 8.62
C GLY A 424 9.95 34.14 8.66
N ALA A 425 9.72 33.55 9.84
CA ALA A 425 9.53 32.11 10.01
C ALA A 425 8.28 31.61 9.27
N GLN A 426 7.17 32.36 9.33
CA GLN A 426 5.95 32.02 8.61
C GLN A 426 6.18 32.02 7.09
N VAL A 427 6.82 33.05 6.55
CA VAL A 427 7.14 33.13 5.12
C VAL A 427 8.07 31.97 4.72
N ALA A 428 9.11 31.69 5.52
CA ALA A 428 10.02 30.58 5.26
C ALA A 428 9.30 29.22 5.24
N LEU A 429 8.44 28.95 6.23
CA LEU A 429 7.64 27.71 6.29
C LEU A 429 6.66 27.60 5.12
N SER A 430 6.00 28.70 4.77
CA SER A 430 5.05 28.74 3.64
C SER A 430 5.75 28.49 2.31
N VAL A 431 6.89 29.14 2.07
CA VAL A 431 7.72 28.91 0.89
C VAL A 431 8.22 27.46 0.83
N THR A 432 8.61 26.89 1.97
CA THR A 432 9.04 25.48 2.06
C THR A 432 7.91 24.52 1.67
N LEU A 433 6.68 24.74 2.17
CA LEU A 433 5.51 23.94 1.81
C LEU A 433 5.17 24.06 0.32
N VAL A 434 5.11 25.28 -0.21
CA VAL A 434 4.80 25.54 -1.62
C VAL A 434 5.87 24.94 -2.53
N ALA A 435 7.16 25.07 -2.19
CA ALA A 435 8.25 24.49 -2.95
C ALA A 435 8.18 22.95 -2.93
N GLY A 436 7.93 22.34 -1.75
CA GLY A 436 7.76 20.90 -1.61
C GLY A 436 6.57 20.37 -2.40
N ALA A 437 5.41 21.02 -2.30
CA ALA A 437 4.21 20.70 -3.09
C ALA A 437 4.47 20.83 -4.59
N SER A 438 5.10 21.92 -5.02
CA SER A 438 5.44 22.15 -6.44
C SER A 438 6.40 21.08 -6.96
N LEU A 439 7.39 20.66 -6.18
CA LEU A 439 8.32 19.60 -6.58
C LEU A 439 7.64 18.24 -6.66
N LEU A 440 6.74 17.90 -5.74
CA LEU A 440 5.95 16.67 -5.81
C LEU A 440 4.97 16.68 -6.99
N ILE A 441 4.31 17.81 -7.27
CA ILE A 441 3.45 17.97 -8.45
C ILE A 441 4.28 17.80 -9.72
N ALA A 442 5.44 18.46 -9.82
CA ALA A 442 6.33 18.32 -10.97
C ALA A 442 6.86 16.89 -11.13
N SER A 443 7.21 16.22 -10.03
CA SER A 443 7.65 14.82 -10.02
C SER A 443 6.53 13.89 -10.48
N PHE A 444 5.31 14.08 -9.96
CA PHE A 444 4.13 13.33 -10.37
C PHE A 444 3.82 13.54 -11.85
N LEU A 445 3.86 14.78 -12.34
CA LEU A 445 3.63 15.09 -13.76
C LEU A 445 4.67 14.37 -14.64
N ARG A 446 5.95 14.43 -14.28
CA ARG A 446 7.03 13.70 -14.99
C ARG A 446 6.78 12.20 -14.98
N LEU A 447 6.40 11.62 -13.85
CA LEU A 447 6.12 10.19 -13.73
C LEU A 447 4.86 9.78 -14.50
N SER A 448 3.84 10.62 -14.52
CA SER A 448 2.57 10.36 -15.23
C SER A 448 2.70 10.48 -16.75
N HIS A 449 3.67 11.27 -17.23
CA HIS A 449 4.01 11.40 -18.65
C HIS A 449 5.18 10.49 -19.06
N GLN A 450 5.72 9.69 -18.15
CA GLN A 450 6.78 8.74 -18.46
C GLN A 450 6.23 7.68 -19.40
N ASP A 451 6.87 7.51 -20.56
CA ASP A 451 6.52 6.45 -21.49
C ASP A 451 6.80 5.08 -20.83
N PRO A 452 5.78 4.22 -20.64
CA PRO A 452 5.96 2.90 -20.07
C PRO A 452 6.55 1.89 -21.07
N GLY A 453 6.70 2.26 -22.35
CA GLY A 453 7.18 1.40 -23.43
C GLY A 453 6.09 0.57 -24.12
N PHE A 454 4.82 0.78 -23.77
CA PHE A 454 3.67 0.12 -24.38
C PHE A 454 2.42 1.02 -24.37
N LYS A 455 1.47 0.76 -25.27
CA LYS A 455 0.22 1.51 -25.43
C LYS A 455 -0.91 0.89 -24.62
N PHE A 456 -1.37 1.59 -23.58
CA PHE A 456 -2.45 1.14 -22.70
C PHE A 456 -3.85 1.66 -23.07
N ASP A 457 -3.95 2.63 -24.00
CA ASP A 457 -5.25 3.16 -24.44
C ASP A 457 -6.11 2.06 -25.07
N ASN A 458 -7.40 2.04 -24.73
CA ASN A 458 -8.38 1.06 -25.22
C ASN A 458 -7.98 -0.41 -24.96
N LEU A 459 -7.11 -0.66 -23.98
CA LEU A 459 -6.80 -2.01 -23.52
C LEU A 459 -7.62 -2.36 -22.29
N TRP A 460 -8.20 -3.55 -22.33
CA TRP A 460 -8.86 -4.21 -21.22
C TRP A 460 -8.09 -5.48 -20.89
N THR A 461 -8.00 -5.82 -19.60
CA THR A 461 -7.34 -7.03 -19.13
C THR A 461 -8.13 -7.71 -18.02
N ALA A 462 -8.03 -9.03 -17.99
CA ALA A 462 -8.48 -9.87 -16.89
C ALA A 462 -7.62 -11.14 -16.85
N PHE A 463 -7.70 -11.88 -15.75
CA PHE A 463 -7.09 -13.20 -15.64
C PHE A 463 -8.17 -14.27 -15.55
N THR A 464 -7.84 -15.49 -15.96
CA THR A 464 -8.59 -16.69 -15.60
C THR A 464 -7.60 -17.74 -15.12
N VAL A 465 -7.99 -18.50 -14.11
CA VAL A 465 -7.23 -19.67 -13.66
C VAL A 465 -7.82 -20.91 -14.32
N MET A 466 -6.98 -21.82 -14.76
CA MET A 466 -7.37 -23.10 -15.36
C MET A 466 -7.21 -24.20 -14.30
N PRO A 467 -8.32 -24.72 -13.73
CA PRO A 467 -8.23 -25.72 -12.66
C PRO A 467 -7.48 -26.97 -13.13
N GLN A 468 -6.52 -27.43 -12.32
CA GLN A 468 -5.67 -28.57 -12.68
C GLN A 468 -6.48 -29.86 -12.94
N ALA A 469 -7.59 -30.05 -12.23
CA ALA A 469 -8.47 -31.20 -12.41
C ALA A 469 -9.08 -31.28 -13.82
N GLN A 470 -9.33 -30.12 -14.45
CA GLN A 470 -9.94 -30.02 -15.78
C GLN A 470 -8.89 -29.81 -16.89
N TYR A 471 -7.79 -29.14 -16.57
CA TYR A 471 -6.70 -28.81 -17.51
C TYR A 471 -5.34 -29.35 -17.02
N PRO A 472 -5.16 -30.69 -16.96
CA PRO A 472 -3.94 -31.29 -16.41
C PRO A 472 -2.75 -31.17 -17.35
N ASP A 473 -2.97 -31.25 -18.67
CA ASP A 473 -1.92 -31.27 -19.69
C ASP A 473 -1.70 -29.91 -20.38
N PRO A 474 -0.48 -29.64 -20.88
CA PRO A 474 -0.18 -28.43 -21.63
C PRO A 474 -1.01 -28.20 -22.87
N ALA A 475 -1.24 -29.25 -23.65
CA ALA A 475 -1.96 -29.13 -24.90
C ALA A 475 -3.41 -28.67 -24.68
N ALA A 476 -4.07 -29.11 -23.60
CA ALA A 476 -5.41 -28.66 -23.23
C ALA A 476 -5.47 -27.16 -22.91
N ARG A 477 -4.48 -26.63 -22.19
CA ARG A 477 -4.40 -25.20 -21.85
C ARG A 477 -4.11 -24.34 -23.07
N THR A 478 -3.21 -24.78 -23.96
CA THR A 478 -2.94 -24.09 -25.23
C THR A 478 -4.19 -24.08 -26.12
N ARG A 479 -4.90 -25.21 -26.25
CA ARG A 479 -6.17 -25.28 -27.00
C ARG A 479 -7.22 -24.33 -26.44
N LEU A 480 -7.37 -24.24 -25.12
CA LEU A 480 -8.30 -23.31 -24.48
C LEU A 480 -7.95 -21.85 -24.84
N ALA A 481 -6.67 -21.49 -24.71
CA ALA A 481 -6.16 -20.17 -25.04
C ALA A 481 -6.47 -19.80 -26.50
N GLU A 482 -6.19 -20.70 -27.45
CA GLU A 482 -6.49 -20.51 -28.87
C GLU A 482 -7.99 -20.39 -29.16
N GLN A 483 -8.82 -21.26 -28.59
CA GLN A 483 -10.28 -21.23 -28.76
C GLN A 483 -10.87 -19.91 -28.26
N LEU A 484 -10.45 -19.47 -27.07
CA LEU A 484 -10.91 -18.21 -26.49
C LEU A 484 -10.40 -17.00 -27.29
N ALA A 485 -9.14 -17.00 -27.72
CA ALA A 485 -8.60 -15.94 -28.58
C ALA A 485 -9.39 -15.84 -29.91
N ASN A 486 -9.71 -16.96 -30.54
CA ASN A 486 -10.49 -17.00 -31.78
C ASN A 486 -11.94 -16.53 -31.57
N ALA A 487 -12.59 -16.97 -30.48
CA ALA A 487 -13.94 -16.51 -30.13
C ALA A 487 -14.00 -14.99 -29.89
N LEU A 488 -12.98 -14.43 -29.22
CA LEU A 488 -12.90 -12.99 -28.98
C LEU A 488 -12.58 -12.18 -30.24
N ARG A 489 -11.70 -12.68 -31.12
CA ARG A 489 -11.41 -12.02 -32.41
C ARG A 489 -12.62 -11.96 -33.33
N ALA A 490 -13.52 -12.94 -33.26
CA ALA A 490 -14.75 -12.96 -34.02
C ALA A 490 -15.83 -12.00 -33.46
N ALA A 491 -15.65 -11.48 -32.24
CA ALA A 491 -16.65 -10.66 -31.58
C ALA A 491 -16.66 -9.20 -32.11
N PRO A 492 -17.84 -8.61 -32.39
CA PRO A 492 -17.93 -7.23 -32.86
C PRO A 492 -17.31 -6.22 -31.87
N GLY A 493 -16.54 -5.27 -32.39
CA GLY A 493 -15.91 -4.23 -31.59
C GLY A 493 -14.58 -4.61 -30.93
N VAL A 494 -14.09 -5.84 -31.14
CA VAL A 494 -12.73 -6.24 -30.75
C VAL A 494 -11.75 -5.93 -31.89
N GLN A 495 -10.65 -5.24 -31.60
CA GLN A 495 -9.62 -4.87 -32.58
C GLN A 495 -8.44 -5.85 -32.58
N ASP A 496 -7.96 -6.24 -31.40
CA ASP A 496 -6.89 -7.24 -31.25
C ASP A 496 -7.06 -7.98 -29.92
N VAL A 497 -6.56 -9.21 -29.87
CA VAL A 497 -6.63 -10.08 -28.68
C VAL A 497 -5.31 -10.82 -28.54
N THR A 498 -4.77 -10.79 -27.34
CA THR A 498 -3.58 -11.54 -26.98
C THR A 498 -3.70 -12.16 -25.59
N MET A 499 -2.81 -13.11 -25.34
CA MET A 499 -2.73 -13.85 -24.11
C MET A 499 -1.30 -13.90 -23.60
N SER A 500 -1.16 -13.84 -22.29
CA SER A 500 0.15 -13.90 -21.63
C SER A 500 0.04 -14.46 -20.21
N SER A 501 1.17 -14.72 -19.56
CA SER A 501 1.21 -15.03 -18.13
C SER A 501 0.95 -13.78 -17.29
N SER A 502 1.37 -12.60 -17.74
CA SER A 502 1.09 -11.33 -17.07
C SER A 502 0.97 -10.14 -18.02
N ILE A 503 0.46 -9.01 -17.51
CA ILE A 503 0.49 -7.71 -18.17
C ILE A 503 1.48 -6.78 -17.44
N PRO A 504 2.20 -5.88 -18.14
CA PRO A 504 3.10 -4.93 -17.49
C PRO A 504 2.42 -4.16 -16.35
N LEU A 505 3.14 -3.96 -15.24
CA LEU A 505 2.70 -3.26 -14.02
C LEU A 505 1.59 -3.94 -13.21
N SER A 506 1.24 -5.20 -13.52
CA SER A 506 0.31 -6.00 -12.71
C SER A 506 0.96 -6.68 -11.48
N GLY A 507 2.25 -6.48 -11.26
CA GLY A 507 2.98 -7.02 -10.10
C GLY A 507 3.39 -8.50 -10.21
N GLY A 508 3.23 -9.12 -11.39
CA GLY A 508 3.39 -10.57 -11.59
C GLY A 508 4.60 -11.03 -12.41
N ALA A 509 5.57 -10.16 -12.74
CA ALA A 509 6.73 -10.61 -13.49
C ALA A 509 7.66 -11.44 -12.59
N GLY A 510 7.61 -12.77 -12.74
CA GLY A 510 8.56 -13.67 -12.10
C GLY A 510 9.99 -13.32 -12.52
N ALA A 511 10.94 -13.37 -11.58
CA ALA A 511 12.35 -13.21 -11.89
C ALA A 511 12.90 -14.54 -12.40
N THR A 512 13.29 -14.60 -13.67
CA THR A 512 13.96 -15.76 -14.23
C THR A 512 15.46 -15.53 -14.25
N LEU A 513 16.20 -16.47 -13.67
CA LEU A 513 17.67 -16.48 -13.69
C LEU A 513 18.18 -16.66 -15.11
N TYR A 514 19.25 -15.95 -15.47
CA TYR A 514 19.85 -16.07 -16.78
C TYR A 514 21.38 -15.98 -16.74
N THR A 515 22.04 -16.59 -17.71
CA THR A 515 23.46 -16.40 -18.02
C THR A 515 23.73 -16.71 -19.49
N ARG A 516 24.83 -16.21 -20.04
CA ARG A 516 25.31 -16.68 -21.35
C ARG A 516 25.68 -18.16 -21.26
N ALA A 517 25.41 -18.89 -22.35
CA ALA A 517 25.92 -20.25 -22.51
C ALA A 517 27.42 -20.29 -22.83
N GLU A 518 27.93 -19.22 -23.45
CA GLU A 518 29.34 -19.05 -23.79
C GLU A 518 30.15 -18.58 -22.56
N GLY A 519 31.28 -19.24 -22.28
CA GLY A 519 32.21 -18.86 -21.20
C GLY A 519 32.01 -19.62 -19.89
N ASN A 520 32.50 -19.04 -18.78
CA ASN A 520 32.33 -19.65 -17.46
C ASN A 520 30.88 -19.47 -16.98
N VAL A 521 30.11 -20.55 -16.94
CA VAL A 521 28.72 -20.56 -16.51
C VAL A 521 28.68 -20.53 -14.98
N PRO A 522 28.28 -19.42 -14.34
CA PRO A 522 28.22 -19.35 -12.89
C PRO A 522 27.16 -20.34 -12.36
N PRO A 523 27.34 -20.84 -11.13
CA PRO A 523 26.32 -21.59 -10.41
C PRO A 523 24.99 -20.82 -10.41
N ALA A 524 23.85 -21.52 -10.44
CA ALA A 524 22.53 -20.88 -10.51
C ALA A 524 22.33 -19.82 -9.41
N ALA A 525 22.90 -20.02 -8.22
CA ALA A 525 22.82 -19.11 -7.09
C ALA A 525 23.56 -17.77 -7.27
N GLU A 526 24.47 -17.65 -8.25
CA GLU A 526 25.22 -16.43 -8.55
C GLU A 526 24.70 -15.71 -9.80
N ARG A 527 23.64 -16.25 -10.42
CA ARG A 527 23.04 -15.67 -11.62
C ARG A 527 22.12 -14.52 -11.26
N LYS A 528 22.10 -13.51 -12.12
CA LYS A 528 21.13 -12.41 -12.01
C LYS A 528 19.74 -12.93 -12.42
N GLY A 529 18.72 -12.45 -11.71
CA GLY A 529 17.33 -12.59 -12.12
C GLY A 529 16.90 -11.38 -12.95
N ALA A 530 16.04 -11.61 -13.94
CA ALA A 530 15.36 -10.55 -14.67
C ALA A 530 13.86 -10.84 -14.80
N PRO A 531 13.01 -9.81 -14.87
CA PRO A 531 11.60 -9.96 -15.20
C PRO A 531 11.43 -10.80 -16.47
N SER A 532 10.51 -11.75 -16.38
CA SER A 532 10.14 -12.61 -17.51
C SER A 532 8.64 -12.64 -17.69
N ASN A 533 8.20 -12.65 -18.95
CA ASN A 533 6.79 -12.75 -19.30
C ASN A 533 6.58 -13.73 -20.44
N ASP A 534 5.57 -14.56 -20.33
CA ASP A 534 5.28 -15.59 -21.33
C ASP A 534 4.14 -15.08 -22.18
N ILE A 535 4.39 -14.96 -23.47
CA ILE A 535 3.52 -14.22 -24.37
C ILE A 535 3.13 -15.09 -25.56
N SER A 536 1.90 -14.87 -26.04
CA SER A 536 1.43 -15.48 -27.29
C SER A 536 1.84 -14.64 -28.50
N PRO A 537 1.90 -15.22 -29.71
CA PRO A 537 2.11 -14.47 -30.95
C PRO A 537 1.16 -13.27 -31.06
N GLY A 538 1.68 -12.11 -31.49
CA GLY A 538 0.91 -10.88 -31.64
C GLY A 538 0.73 -10.06 -30.35
N TRP A 539 1.29 -10.50 -29.22
CA TRP A 539 1.29 -9.73 -27.97
C TRP A 539 1.99 -8.38 -28.11
N LEU A 540 3.18 -8.36 -28.73
CA LEU A 540 3.93 -7.12 -28.99
C LEU A 540 3.09 -6.12 -29.81
N ARG A 541 2.44 -6.61 -30.87
CA ARG A 541 1.54 -5.80 -31.72
C ARG A 541 0.35 -5.28 -30.92
N THR A 542 -0.30 -6.12 -30.12
CA THR A 542 -1.48 -5.74 -29.33
C THR A 542 -1.12 -4.64 -28.33
N LEU A 543 0.04 -4.73 -27.69
CA LEU A 543 0.53 -3.71 -26.75
C LEU A 543 1.27 -2.54 -27.45
N GLY A 544 1.51 -2.61 -28.76
CA GLY A 544 2.23 -1.59 -29.50
C GLY A 544 3.72 -1.49 -29.15
N ILE A 545 4.33 -2.59 -28.70
CA ILE A 545 5.76 -2.69 -28.38
C ILE A 545 6.51 -2.97 -29.69
N PRO A 546 7.54 -2.17 -30.05
CA PRO A 546 8.26 -2.37 -31.30
C PRO A 546 9.22 -3.57 -31.23
N LEU A 547 9.23 -4.39 -32.29
CA LEU A 547 10.31 -5.33 -32.56
C LEU A 547 11.44 -4.58 -33.27
N LEU A 548 12.63 -4.56 -32.67
CA LEU A 548 13.78 -3.79 -33.15
C LEU A 548 14.70 -4.60 -34.07
N ALA A 549 14.82 -5.90 -33.81
CA ALA A 549 15.62 -6.81 -34.63
C ALA A 549 15.12 -8.25 -34.49
N GLY A 550 15.37 -9.08 -35.51
CA GLY A 550 14.97 -10.49 -35.54
C GLY A 550 13.50 -10.69 -35.90
N ARG A 551 12.83 -11.65 -35.24
CA ARG A 551 11.43 -12.00 -35.48
C ARG A 551 10.62 -12.04 -34.18
N ASP A 552 9.31 -11.88 -34.30
CA ASP A 552 8.35 -12.20 -33.21
C ASP A 552 8.16 -13.74 -33.11
N PHE A 553 7.45 -14.18 -32.08
CA PHE A 553 6.99 -15.55 -31.95
C PHE A 553 5.93 -15.88 -33.00
N ASN A 554 5.90 -17.14 -33.43
CA ASN A 554 4.92 -17.68 -34.37
C ASN A 554 4.42 -19.05 -33.92
N GLU A 555 3.53 -19.65 -34.71
CA GLU A 555 2.85 -20.91 -34.41
C GLU A 555 3.79 -22.13 -34.33
N ARG A 556 5.06 -21.99 -34.73
CA ARG A 556 6.07 -23.05 -34.62
C ARG A 556 6.81 -23.04 -33.28
N ASP A 557 6.70 -21.97 -32.50
CA ASP A 557 7.40 -21.84 -31.21
C ASP A 557 6.63 -22.59 -30.10
N ILE A 558 6.48 -23.91 -30.26
CA ILE A 558 5.74 -24.82 -29.37
C ILE A 558 6.70 -25.69 -28.52
N ALA A 559 6.15 -26.42 -27.56
CA ALA A 559 6.92 -27.23 -26.60
C ALA A 559 7.84 -28.30 -27.25
N ASP A 560 7.45 -28.84 -28.40
CA ASP A 560 8.22 -29.88 -29.11
C ASP A 560 9.31 -29.32 -30.04
N HIS A 561 9.60 -28.02 -29.96
CA HIS A 561 10.60 -27.34 -30.78
C HIS A 561 11.68 -26.69 -29.89
N PRO A 562 12.85 -26.31 -30.47
CA PRO A 562 13.89 -25.62 -29.71
C PRO A 562 13.33 -24.42 -28.94
N ASN A 563 13.75 -24.26 -27.69
CA ASN A 563 13.27 -23.14 -26.89
C ASN A 563 13.83 -21.82 -27.43
N VAL A 564 12.96 -20.83 -27.57
CA VAL A 564 13.32 -19.52 -28.10
C VAL A 564 12.96 -18.42 -27.10
N VAL A 565 13.62 -17.27 -27.23
CA VAL A 565 13.41 -16.12 -26.35
C VAL A 565 13.52 -14.80 -27.13
N LEU A 566 12.74 -13.81 -26.70
CA LEU A 566 12.93 -12.42 -27.08
C LEU A 566 13.53 -11.67 -25.90
N ILE A 567 14.45 -10.74 -26.14
CA ILE A 567 15.06 -9.94 -25.07
C ILE A 567 14.82 -8.45 -25.31
N SER A 568 14.77 -7.67 -24.24
CA SER A 568 14.68 -6.22 -24.34
C SER A 568 15.96 -5.60 -24.91
N ALA A 569 15.86 -4.40 -25.49
CA ALA A 569 17.01 -3.67 -26.02
C ALA A 569 18.06 -3.36 -24.94
N SER A 570 17.63 -2.98 -23.74
CA SER A 570 18.49 -2.89 -22.56
C SER A 570 19.17 -4.20 -22.26
N GLY A 571 18.43 -5.30 -22.27
CA GLY A 571 18.94 -6.64 -22.01
C GLY A 571 20.01 -7.07 -23.01
N ALA A 572 19.75 -6.85 -24.30
CA ALA A 572 20.72 -7.08 -25.36
C ALA A 572 22.02 -6.31 -25.11
N LYS A 573 21.94 -5.02 -24.74
CA LYS A 573 23.13 -4.20 -24.46
C LYS A 573 23.84 -4.61 -23.18
N THR A 574 23.11 -4.94 -22.12
CA THR A 574 23.68 -5.37 -20.83
C THR A 574 24.41 -6.69 -20.95
N VAL A 575 23.83 -7.65 -21.68
CA VAL A 575 24.41 -8.99 -21.81
C VAL A 575 25.44 -9.02 -22.92
N PHE A 576 25.16 -8.43 -24.09
CA PHE A 576 25.94 -8.56 -25.33
C PHE A 576 26.75 -7.31 -25.72
N GLY A 577 26.58 -6.18 -25.03
CA GLY A 577 27.27 -4.93 -25.38
C GLY A 577 26.85 -4.45 -26.76
N ASN A 578 27.80 -4.38 -27.69
CA ASN A 578 27.56 -4.03 -29.10
C ASN A 578 27.49 -5.26 -30.03
N GLU A 579 27.59 -6.47 -29.48
CA GLU A 579 27.51 -7.71 -30.25
C GLU A 579 26.05 -8.02 -30.64
N ASN A 580 25.84 -8.62 -31.82
CA ASN A 580 24.51 -9.05 -32.24
C ASN A 580 24.04 -10.23 -31.35
N PRO A 581 22.92 -10.07 -30.59
CA PRO A 581 22.43 -11.14 -29.72
C PRO A 581 21.65 -12.23 -30.49
N ILE A 582 21.21 -11.97 -31.72
CA ILE A 582 20.34 -12.90 -32.46
C ILE A 582 21.10 -14.18 -32.83
N GLY A 583 20.46 -15.33 -32.60
CA GLY A 583 21.04 -16.67 -32.82
C GLY A 583 21.92 -17.15 -31.67
N LYS A 584 22.18 -16.32 -30.65
CA LYS A 584 22.95 -16.72 -29.47
C LYS A 584 22.08 -17.43 -28.45
N THR A 585 22.71 -18.25 -27.62
CA THR A 585 22.03 -19.03 -26.57
C THR A 585 22.22 -18.41 -25.19
N LEU A 586 21.10 -18.23 -24.48
CA LEU A 586 21.09 -17.99 -23.04
C LEU A 586 20.73 -19.28 -22.31
N LEU A 587 21.28 -19.46 -21.12
CA LEU A 587 20.84 -20.47 -20.17
C LEU A 587 19.90 -19.78 -19.19
N VAL A 588 18.62 -20.13 -19.24
CA VAL A 588 17.58 -19.56 -18.37
C VAL A 588 17.09 -20.56 -17.34
N THR A 589 16.45 -20.07 -16.29
CA THR A 589 15.99 -20.83 -15.12
C THR A 589 17.14 -21.43 -14.30
N SER A 590 16.82 -21.96 -13.12
CA SER A 590 17.78 -22.72 -12.31
C SER A 590 18.27 -24.00 -13.00
N GLY A 591 17.47 -24.54 -13.94
CA GLY A 591 17.81 -25.74 -14.71
C GLY A 591 18.81 -25.50 -15.83
N SER A 592 19.23 -24.25 -16.09
CA SER A 592 20.10 -23.89 -17.23
C SER A 592 19.51 -24.34 -18.57
N VAL A 593 18.21 -24.13 -18.76
CA VAL A 593 17.51 -24.46 -20.00
C VAL A 593 18.08 -23.58 -21.11
N PRO A 594 18.64 -24.16 -22.19
CA PRO A 594 19.15 -23.38 -23.31
C PRO A 594 17.99 -22.79 -24.10
N VAL A 595 18.05 -21.49 -24.37
CA VAL A 595 17.10 -20.75 -25.19
C VAL A 595 17.84 -19.92 -26.23
N GLU A 596 17.40 -19.99 -27.49
CA GLU A 596 17.94 -19.18 -28.58
C GLU A 596 17.27 -17.81 -28.64
N ILE A 597 18.06 -16.74 -28.75
CA ILE A 597 17.55 -15.38 -28.92
C ILE A 597 17.12 -15.20 -30.37
N VAL A 598 15.82 -15.06 -30.61
CA VAL A 598 15.25 -14.91 -31.97
C VAL A 598 14.88 -13.47 -32.31
N GLY A 599 14.88 -12.57 -31.33
CA GLY A 599 14.56 -11.16 -31.55
C GLY A 599 14.85 -10.25 -30.35
N VAL A 600 14.91 -8.96 -30.65
CA VAL A 600 15.12 -7.87 -29.69
C VAL A 600 13.94 -6.92 -29.75
N VAL A 601 13.33 -6.62 -28.61
CA VAL A 601 12.14 -5.77 -28.50
C VAL A 601 12.44 -4.45 -27.78
N GLY A 602 11.57 -3.46 -27.98
CA GLY A 602 11.60 -2.21 -27.23
C GLY A 602 11.52 -2.43 -25.71
N ASP A 603 12.14 -1.53 -24.95
CA ASP A 603 12.15 -1.64 -23.49
C ASP A 603 10.80 -1.29 -22.89
N VAL A 604 10.35 -2.13 -21.95
CA VAL A 604 9.10 -1.96 -21.22
C VAL A 604 9.41 -1.74 -19.75
N ARG A 605 8.60 -0.91 -19.09
CA ARG A 605 8.60 -0.73 -17.64
C ARG A 605 7.61 -1.68 -17.00
N SER A 606 7.94 -2.96 -16.99
CA SER A 606 6.97 -4.00 -16.57
C SER A 606 6.83 -4.17 -15.06
N VAL A 607 7.83 -3.80 -14.26
CA VAL A 607 7.80 -3.94 -12.80
C VAL A 607 7.46 -2.62 -12.12
N ARG A 608 8.16 -1.55 -12.48
CA ARG A 608 8.03 -0.22 -11.89
C ARG A 608 8.07 0.83 -12.98
N LEU A 609 7.24 1.88 -12.85
CA LEU A 609 7.20 2.97 -13.83
C LEU A 609 8.35 3.97 -13.64
N ASP A 610 8.85 4.13 -12.41
CA ASP A 610 9.94 5.04 -12.07
C ASP A 610 11.34 4.45 -12.34
N GLN A 611 11.44 3.14 -12.61
CA GLN A 611 12.69 2.44 -12.82
C GLN A 611 12.67 1.66 -14.15
N ARG A 612 13.77 1.71 -14.91
CA ARG A 612 13.94 0.89 -16.11
C ARG A 612 14.38 -0.52 -15.73
N ASN A 613 13.88 -1.52 -16.45
CA ASN A 613 14.40 -2.88 -16.37
C ASN A 613 15.75 -2.97 -17.12
N ASP A 614 16.80 -3.42 -16.45
CA ASP A 614 18.14 -3.60 -17.06
C ASP A 614 18.20 -4.79 -18.03
N MET A 615 17.31 -5.76 -17.82
CA MET A 615 17.07 -6.94 -18.64
C MET A 615 15.60 -7.29 -18.49
N GLU A 616 14.97 -7.65 -19.59
CA GLU A 616 13.65 -8.28 -19.59
C GLU A 616 13.62 -9.26 -20.76
N PHE A 617 12.98 -10.40 -20.57
CA PHE A 617 12.85 -11.37 -21.65
C PHE A 617 11.48 -12.01 -21.70
N TYR A 618 11.09 -12.35 -22.92
CA TYR A 618 9.79 -12.89 -23.24
C TYR A 618 9.96 -14.29 -23.78
N ARG A 619 9.09 -15.20 -23.37
CA ARG A 619 9.13 -16.61 -23.77
C ARG A 619 7.79 -17.01 -24.42
N PRO A 620 7.76 -17.99 -25.32
CA PRO A 620 6.51 -18.45 -25.90
C PRO A 620 5.61 -19.08 -24.82
N PHE A 621 4.37 -18.59 -24.70
CA PHE A 621 3.39 -19.15 -23.77
C PHE A 621 3.20 -20.67 -23.96
N ALA A 622 3.26 -21.14 -25.21
CA ALA A 622 3.12 -22.54 -25.59
C ALA A 622 4.26 -23.45 -25.08
N GLN A 623 5.42 -22.89 -24.69
CA GLN A 623 6.57 -23.66 -24.16
C GLN A 623 6.55 -23.77 -22.62
N GLU A 624 6.06 -22.75 -21.91
CA GLU A 624 6.06 -22.75 -20.42
C GLU A 624 4.75 -23.25 -19.80
N ASN A 625 3.61 -22.90 -20.41
CA ASN A 625 2.30 -23.46 -20.09
C ASN A 625 1.84 -23.33 -18.61
N PHE A 626 1.55 -22.11 -18.18
CA PHE A 626 1.06 -21.81 -16.83
C PHE A 626 -0.41 -22.22 -16.60
N PRO A 627 -0.83 -22.54 -15.35
CA PRO A 627 -2.22 -22.87 -15.02
C PRO A 627 -3.12 -21.62 -14.89
N PHE A 628 -2.71 -20.50 -15.45
CA PHE A 628 -3.46 -19.25 -15.50
C PHE A 628 -3.18 -18.53 -16.81
N LEU A 629 -4.12 -17.67 -17.18
CA LEU A 629 -4.14 -17.00 -18.47
C LEU A 629 -4.55 -15.55 -18.27
N SER A 630 -3.66 -14.62 -18.59
CA SER A 630 -4.01 -13.20 -18.73
C SER A 630 -4.58 -12.97 -20.12
N ILE A 631 -5.81 -12.46 -20.17
CA ILE A 631 -6.53 -12.12 -21.39
C ILE A 631 -6.40 -10.61 -21.57
N THR A 632 -5.89 -10.18 -22.72
CA THR A 632 -5.81 -8.76 -23.07
C THR A 632 -6.56 -8.50 -24.37
N VAL A 633 -7.49 -7.55 -24.33
CA VAL A 633 -8.36 -7.19 -25.45
C VAL A 633 -8.19 -5.71 -25.75
N ARG A 634 -7.89 -5.39 -27.01
CA ARG A 634 -7.92 -4.03 -27.54
C ARG A 634 -9.30 -3.76 -28.12
N SER A 635 -10.03 -2.80 -27.57
CA SER A 635 -11.37 -2.45 -28.03
C SER A 635 -11.72 -0.99 -27.69
N PRO A 636 -12.34 -0.23 -28.61
CA PRO A 636 -12.84 1.11 -28.32
C PRO A 636 -14.13 1.11 -27.48
N LEU A 637 -14.69 -0.06 -27.15
CA LEU A 637 -15.89 -0.17 -26.34
C LEU A 637 -15.61 0.18 -24.88
N PRO A 638 -16.61 0.67 -24.12
CA PRO A 638 -16.46 0.90 -22.69
C PRO A 638 -16.04 -0.39 -21.94
N PRO A 639 -15.18 -0.32 -20.92
CA PRO A 639 -14.64 -1.50 -20.22
C PRO A 639 -15.70 -2.48 -19.74
N GLY A 640 -16.83 -1.99 -19.21
CA GLY A 640 -17.94 -2.86 -18.77
C GLY A 640 -18.61 -3.66 -19.90
N SER A 641 -18.59 -3.13 -21.13
CA SER A 641 -19.08 -3.86 -22.31
C SER A 641 -18.08 -4.94 -22.74
N VAL A 642 -16.78 -4.61 -22.72
CA VAL A 642 -15.71 -5.57 -23.00
C VAL A 642 -15.72 -6.70 -21.97
N THR A 643 -15.91 -6.40 -20.67
CA THR A 643 -16.04 -7.41 -19.62
C THR A 643 -17.16 -8.40 -19.92
N LYS A 644 -18.36 -7.91 -20.29
CA LYS A 644 -19.50 -8.78 -20.64
C LYS A 644 -19.23 -9.63 -21.88
N LEU A 645 -18.60 -9.02 -22.90
CA LEU A 645 -18.20 -9.72 -24.12
C LEU A 645 -17.23 -10.85 -23.82
N VAL A 646 -16.19 -10.57 -23.04
CA VAL A 646 -15.18 -11.58 -22.67
C VAL A 646 -15.79 -12.65 -21.77
N GLN A 647 -16.66 -12.28 -20.84
CA GLN A 647 -17.36 -13.24 -19.99
C GLN A 647 -18.26 -14.16 -20.81
N SER A 648 -18.94 -13.64 -21.84
CA SER A 648 -19.77 -14.43 -22.75
C SER A 648 -18.93 -15.39 -23.60
N ALA A 649 -17.80 -14.92 -24.14
CA ALA A 649 -16.87 -15.76 -24.89
C ALA A 649 -16.29 -16.86 -24.01
N LEU A 650 -15.85 -16.52 -22.79
CA LEU A 650 -15.35 -17.48 -21.80
C LEU A 650 -16.41 -18.54 -21.48
N ARG A 651 -17.66 -18.15 -21.21
CA ARG A 651 -18.77 -19.09 -20.95
C ARG A 651 -19.07 -20.02 -22.12
N THR A 652 -18.89 -19.54 -23.34
CA THR A 652 -19.12 -20.34 -24.56
C THR A 652 -18.05 -21.41 -24.71
N VAL A 653 -16.81 -21.08 -24.36
CA VAL A 653 -15.67 -21.99 -24.41
C VAL A 653 -15.69 -22.94 -23.22
N ASP A 654 -15.85 -22.43 -22.00
CA ASP A 654 -16.00 -23.21 -20.78
C ASP A 654 -16.79 -22.44 -19.68
N PRO A 655 -18.01 -22.89 -19.32
CA PRO A 655 -18.83 -22.23 -18.29
C PRO A 655 -18.28 -22.38 -16.86
N SER A 656 -17.29 -23.25 -16.62
CA SER A 656 -16.69 -23.43 -15.29
C SER A 656 -15.73 -22.30 -14.91
N LEU A 657 -15.22 -21.55 -15.89
CA LEU A 657 -14.18 -20.55 -15.71
C LEU A 657 -14.76 -19.17 -15.36
N ALA A 658 -13.99 -18.40 -14.58
CA ALA A 658 -14.37 -17.06 -14.13
C ALA A 658 -13.28 -16.04 -14.45
N LEU A 659 -13.72 -14.82 -14.79
CA LEU A 659 -12.82 -13.67 -14.95
C LEU A 659 -12.42 -13.10 -13.60
N ILE A 660 -11.15 -12.75 -13.50
CA ILE A 660 -10.49 -12.24 -12.31
C ILE A 660 -9.97 -10.84 -12.59
N LEU A 661 -10.29 -9.90 -11.70
CA LEU A 661 -9.89 -8.50 -11.79
C LEU A 661 -10.11 -7.88 -13.18
N PRO A 662 -11.32 -7.98 -13.78
CA PRO A 662 -11.58 -7.38 -15.07
C PRO A 662 -11.54 -5.86 -14.95
N GLN A 663 -10.60 -5.23 -15.65
CA GLN A 663 -10.37 -3.79 -15.55
C GLN A 663 -9.75 -3.23 -16.83
N ALA A 664 -9.86 -1.91 -17.00
CA ALA A 664 -9.10 -1.22 -18.05
C ALA A 664 -7.62 -1.15 -17.66
N VAL A 665 -6.72 -1.27 -18.62
CA VAL A 665 -5.27 -1.13 -18.34
C VAL A 665 -4.93 0.30 -17.89
N SER A 666 -5.72 1.29 -18.30
CA SER A 666 -5.64 2.66 -17.77
C SER A 666 -5.91 2.76 -16.26
N GLU A 667 -6.79 1.90 -15.72
CA GLU A 667 -7.04 1.83 -14.27
C GLU A 667 -5.85 1.20 -13.54
N LEU A 668 -5.24 0.17 -14.14
CA LEU A 668 -3.99 -0.41 -13.65
C LEU A 668 -2.85 0.64 -13.60
N MET A 669 -2.71 1.45 -14.65
CA MET A 669 -1.76 2.57 -14.68
C MET A 669 -2.05 3.59 -13.58
N ALA A 670 -3.33 3.92 -13.36
CA ALA A 670 -3.73 4.84 -12.31
C ALA A 670 -3.43 4.30 -10.91
N GLN A 671 -3.60 2.99 -10.69
CA GLN A 671 -3.24 2.30 -9.45
C GLN A 671 -1.72 2.30 -9.22
N ALA A 672 -0.92 2.02 -10.26
CA ALA A 672 0.54 2.05 -10.19
C ALA A 672 1.08 3.45 -9.83
N LEU A 673 0.37 4.51 -10.26
CA LEU A 673 0.66 5.91 -9.92
C LEU A 673 -0.01 6.38 -8.62
N GLY A 674 -0.84 5.54 -8.01
CA GLY A 674 -1.81 5.92 -6.99
C GLY A 674 -1.19 6.50 -5.72
N GLN A 675 -0.09 5.91 -5.24
CA GLN A 675 0.66 6.41 -4.09
C GLN A 675 1.24 7.82 -4.34
N ALA A 676 1.88 8.03 -5.49
CA ALA A 676 2.45 9.32 -5.85
C ALA A 676 1.35 10.39 -6.02
N LYS A 677 0.21 10.00 -6.62
CA LYS A 677 -0.96 10.86 -6.80
C LYS A 677 -1.58 11.26 -5.45
N LEU A 678 -1.74 10.32 -4.52
CA LEU A 678 -2.27 10.60 -3.19
C LEU A 678 -1.39 11.59 -2.44
N MET A 679 -0.07 11.39 -2.44
CA MET A 679 0.87 12.32 -1.80
C MET A 679 0.82 13.71 -2.44
N MET A 680 0.73 13.78 -3.77
CA MET A 680 0.60 15.03 -4.51
C MET A 680 -0.70 15.77 -4.14
N VAL A 681 -1.84 15.09 -4.13
CA VAL A 681 -3.14 15.70 -3.79
C VAL A 681 -3.15 16.17 -2.34
N LEU A 682 -2.69 15.34 -1.41
CA LEU A 682 -2.65 15.71 0.01
C LEU A 682 -1.76 16.93 0.25
N LEU A 683 -0.55 16.96 -0.31
CA LEU A 683 0.36 18.10 -0.12
C LEU A 683 -0.12 19.35 -0.87
N GLY A 684 -0.73 19.18 -2.05
CA GLY A 684 -1.33 20.26 -2.83
C GLY A 684 -2.54 20.92 -2.16
N VAL A 685 -3.27 20.21 -1.29
CA VAL A 685 -4.34 20.80 -0.47
C VAL A 685 -3.78 21.66 0.68
N PHE A 686 -2.52 21.45 1.09
CA PHE A 686 -1.89 22.20 2.18
C PHE A 686 -1.12 23.45 1.75
N ALA A 687 -0.53 23.40 0.56
CA ALA A 687 0.14 24.54 -0.06
C ALA A 687 -0.90 25.54 -0.57
#